data_AF-A0A8C2XQU6-F1
#
_entry.id   AF-A0A8C2XQU6-F1
#
_cell.length_a   1.000
_cell.length_b   1.000
_cell.length_c   1.000
_cell.angle_alpha   90.00
_cell.angle_beta   90.00
_cell.angle_gamma   90.00
#
_symmetry.space_group_name_H-M   'P 1'
#
loop_
_entity.id
_entity.type
_entity.pdbx_description
1 polymer ?
#
loop_
_entity_poly.entity_id
_entity_poly.type
_entity_poly.pdbx_seq_one_letter_code
_entity_poly.pdbx_strand_id
1 'polypeptide(L)'
;MTSATSTTDFDNAEIAQQYSRINTRFCLTDEDQDNDNCSARRFERSRIRALADEREAVQQKTFTKWVNSILSRVGCRISDLYLDLRDGRMLIKLLEALSGERLPKPTKGRMRIHCLENVDKALQFLKEQRVHLENMGSHDIVDGNHRLILGLIWTMILRFQIPDHGMAFNALIHKHRPDLVDYGNLKGSNPTHNLQSAFNVAEQQLDVTKLLDPEDVFTENPDEKSIITYVVAFYHYFSKMKQLAVEGKRVGKVLDHAIETEAMIDKYETLASDLLTWIEQTIVVLNNRKLANSLTGVQQQLQAFNTYRTVEKPPKFQEKGNLEVLLFTIQSRMRANNQRVYTPKEGALVADINKAWGRLERAEHVRERVLRDELIRQEKLEQMARRFDRKAAMRETWLLENQRLVAQDNFGYDLPAVEAAKKKHDAIETDIAAYEERVQVLVDISKELESERYHDAKRIDARKGNVLRLWDYLQELLRARRARLEKNLTLQRIFQEMLYIISWMDDMKARLLAPDFGKHLLEVDDLLQKHALLENDIAQQADRVQGASAAALQFANGDSYKPCDPQVIRDRVQHLDMCYQELCALAAERRARLEQSRLFWNFLWEVTELESWIREKEHIFSSLDYGKDLTSVLVLQSKHSAFEDELGARRSNLDQVLAEGDEMIRADHFGSSKVQECMHGIASQWRQLEELAAFRKQNLRDTQRFFQFQGDADELKAWLLDAKRQMGSDDTGHDEYTTQRLLKRHRDLRNEVMKSGATIDALSKQANGLPEELQNTPDIQRRLKDVKDLFVELMSLADLRQKRLDDAMALYTIFSETDACELWMGQKETWLVGLEVPEKLEDLEVVQNRLSILAQDMSNVQSRVDDVNKAVKQLEDSRHPRTREVKECQMRLNKRWEAFKAMVEDKKRKVDSAVSLNNYGLECDETESWVRDKTRVIESTQDLGNDLAAVMTIQRKLFGMERDLAAIDNKLTFLSEEADRLAADHPENAGDILARRGELDAAWDALKKTLKDREDSLGEVSKLQTFLQDMDDFQSWLFKTQKAVASEEMPASLPEAEEQLVLHDAVREDIKNHEGDYRLVRDTGAKVTRGQEEDPQYQQLEQRLKGLDRGWVELQKMWDSRKDFLDQGLGFQLFMRDSKAVEAILNNQVLYIHGSSPNGTVHRVGVSFNDGVTDWRSPISHRTPATPLPPLPSPLPSPSLSLALSLARPYVNSPIAPSSVCVCVCVCVSVCVCLCVCVCVHVCLKEHTISYYVCL
;
A
#
# COMPACT_ATOMS: atom_id res chain seq x y z
N MET A 1 67.92 -47.17 67.77
CA MET A 1 69.38 -47.35 67.97
C MET A 1 69.59 -48.57 68.87
N THR A 2 70.80 -49.15 68.87
CA THR A 2 71.47 -49.78 70.05
C THR A 2 70.80 -50.94 70.85
N SER A 3 71.41 -52.15 70.75
CA SER A 3 71.93 -53.04 71.85
C SER A 3 71.04 -53.52 73.03
N ALA A 4 71.24 -54.70 73.66
CA ALA A 4 72.10 -55.88 73.40
C ALA A 4 71.75 -57.09 74.32
N THR A 5 72.64 -58.09 74.34
CA THR A 5 72.67 -59.46 74.92
C THR A 5 72.52 -59.65 76.44
N SER A 6 71.54 -60.49 76.83
CA SER A 6 71.66 -61.88 77.35
C SER A 6 72.77 -62.39 78.32
N THR A 7 72.34 -63.33 79.20
CA THR A 7 72.92 -64.67 79.55
C THR A 7 74.05 -64.91 80.60
N THR A 8 73.82 -65.95 81.45
CA THR A 8 74.74 -67.07 81.91
C THR A 8 75.88 -66.79 82.93
N ASP A 9 76.40 -67.72 83.76
CA ASP A 9 76.01 -69.14 84.08
C ASP A 9 76.64 -69.72 85.39
N PHE A 10 76.02 -70.80 85.90
CA PHE A 10 76.49 -72.01 86.63
C PHE A 10 77.55 -72.06 87.78
N ASP A 11 77.41 -73.14 88.57
CA ASP A 11 78.14 -73.54 89.79
C ASP A 11 79.50 -74.28 89.58
N ASN A 12 80.12 -74.70 90.68
CA ASN A 12 80.98 -75.90 90.74
C ASN A 12 81.03 -76.50 92.16
N ALA A 13 81.09 -77.84 92.25
CA ALA A 13 81.22 -78.55 93.53
C ALA A 13 81.99 -79.88 93.44
N GLU A 14 82.56 -80.25 94.59
CA GLU A 14 83.34 -81.43 94.99
C GLU A 14 83.21 -82.76 94.22
N ILE A 15 84.36 -83.44 94.01
CA ILE A 15 84.49 -84.90 94.22
C ILE A 15 85.84 -85.18 94.91
N ALA A 16 85.83 -85.81 96.09
CA ALA A 16 87.03 -86.34 96.76
C ALA A 16 86.68 -87.56 97.65
N GLN A 17 87.38 -88.70 97.49
CA GLN A 17 87.03 -89.93 98.20
C GLN A 17 88.23 -90.75 98.73
N GLN A 18 88.21 -90.93 100.06
CA GLN A 18 88.61 -92.09 100.88
C GLN A 18 89.95 -92.82 100.61
N TYR A 19 90.80 -92.83 101.64
CA TYR A 19 92.13 -93.43 101.69
C TYR A 19 92.14 -94.91 102.10
N SER A 20 93.06 -95.67 101.47
CA SER A 20 94.00 -96.69 102.00
C SER A 20 93.58 -97.79 102.98
N ARG A 21 94.20 -98.98 102.84
CA ARG A 21 94.12 -100.14 103.76
C ARG A 21 95.47 -100.41 104.44
N ILE A 22 95.47 -100.60 105.76
CA ILE A 22 96.36 -101.43 106.59
C ILE A 22 97.74 -101.76 106.01
N ASN A 23 98.72 -100.90 106.29
CA ASN A 23 100.07 -100.93 105.75
C ASN A 23 100.89 -102.20 106.07
N THR A 24 101.15 -102.97 105.01
CA THR A 24 102.48 -103.53 104.59
C THR A 24 103.32 -104.39 105.57
N ARG A 25 104.21 -105.28 105.12
CA ARG A 25 104.82 -105.62 103.80
C ARG A 25 105.12 -107.16 103.80
N PHE A 26 104.84 -107.94 102.74
CA PHE A 26 105.76 -108.45 101.68
C PHE A 26 106.76 -109.53 102.18
N CYS A 27 107.37 -110.44 101.40
CA CYS A 27 107.45 -110.65 99.94
C CYS A 27 107.69 -112.14 99.60
N LEU A 28 107.91 -112.46 98.32
CA LEU A 28 108.25 -113.78 97.71
C LEU A 28 107.06 -114.77 97.57
N THR A 29 106.73 -115.28 96.38
CA THR A 29 107.13 -114.89 94.99
C THR A 29 105.89 -114.72 94.13
N ASP A 30 105.96 -113.82 93.15
CA ASP A 30 105.09 -113.86 91.98
C ASP A 30 105.70 -114.87 91.00
N GLU A 31 105.02 -115.99 90.76
CA GLU A 31 105.22 -116.80 89.56
C GLU A 31 103.94 -117.61 89.30
N ASP A 32 103.35 -117.34 88.13
CA ASP A 32 102.40 -118.12 87.32
C ASP A 32 101.16 -118.75 88.00
N GLN A 33 99.97 -118.22 87.75
CA GLN A 33 99.17 -118.22 86.51
C GLN A 33 98.28 -119.47 86.40
N ASP A 34 96.98 -119.20 86.32
CA ASP A 34 95.85 -120.10 86.09
C ASP A 34 95.56 -121.26 87.06
N ASN A 35 94.24 -121.49 87.19
CA ASN A 35 93.59 -122.72 87.63
C ASN A 35 93.79 -123.22 89.09
N ASP A 36 93.10 -122.58 90.05
CA ASP A 36 92.30 -123.37 91.03
C ASP A 36 91.10 -122.60 91.61
N ASN A 37 90.17 -123.32 92.24
CA ASN A 37 88.75 -122.98 92.34
C ASN A 37 88.25 -122.59 93.77
N CYS A 38 87.00 -122.12 93.83
CA CYS A 38 86.16 -121.82 95.01
C CYS A 38 86.38 -120.48 95.75
N SER A 39 85.26 -119.84 96.11
CA SER A 39 85.17 -118.40 96.43
C SER A 39 85.38 -118.01 97.91
N ALA A 40 85.26 -118.95 98.86
CA ALA A 40 85.16 -118.64 100.29
C ALA A 40 86.39 -117.90 100.87
N ARG A 41 87.61 -118.25 100.46
CA ARG A 41 88.85 -117.70 101.04
C ARG A 41 89.12 -116.23 100.67
N ARG A 42 88.44 -115.68 99.64
CA ARG A 42 88.65 -114.30 99.15
C ARG A 42 87.98 -113.25 100.03
N PHE A 43 86.90 -113.63 100.73
CA PHE A 43 86.13 -112.73 101.61
C PHE A 43 86.90 -112.45 102.91
N GLU A 44 87.38 -113.50 103.58
CA GLU A 44 87.98 -113.39 104.92
C GLU A 44 89.30 -112.58 104.94
N ARG A 45 90.15 -112.74 103.91
CA ARG A 45 91.38 -111.94 103.76
C ARG A 45 91.12 -110.43 103.62
N SER A 46 89.94 -110.03 103.13
CA SER A 46 89.56 -108.62 103.04
C SER A 46 89.12 -108.04 104.40
N ARG A 47 88.46 -108.87 105.23
CA ARG A 47 87.94 -108.48 106.55
C ARG A 47 89.03 -108.28 107.60
N ILE A 48 90.09 -109.10 107.56
CA ILE A 48 91.19 -109.05 108.54
C ILE A 48 92.05 -107.79 108.40
N ARG A 49 92.30 -107.28 107.18
CA ARG A 49 93.06 -106.03 106.99
C ARG A 49 92.37 -104.84 107.68
N ALA A 50 91.08 -104.65 107.40
CA ALA A 50 90.27 -103.54 107.94
C ALA A 50 90.19 -103.48 109.48
N LEU A 51 90.51 -104.58 110.19
CA LEU A 51 90.59 -104.63 111.66
C LEU A 51 92.00 -104.33 112.20
N ALA A 52 93.03 -104.42 111.37
CA ALA A 52 94.36 -103.89 111.67
C ALA A 52 94.40 -102.36 111.45
N ASP A 53 93.69 -101.83 110.45
CA ASP A 53 93.50 -100.40 110.18
C ASP A 53 93.10 -99.61 111.43
N GLU A 54 91.99 -99.99 112.07
CA GLU A 54 91.47 -99.27 113.24
C GLU A 54 92.44 -99.32 114.44
N ARG A 55 93.20 -100.41 114.58
CA ARG A 55 94.15 -100.58 115.70
C ARG A 55 95.35 -99.63 115.59
N GLU A 56 95.96 -99.47 114.41
CA GLU A 56 97.08 -98.54 114.22
C GLU A 56 96.65 -97.09 114.48
N ALA A 57 95.48 -96.69 113.94
CA ALA A 57 94.92 -95.35 114.14
C ALA A 57 94.57 -95.05 115.61
N VAL A 58 94.02 -96.03 116.34
CA VAL A 58 93.74 -95.88 117.78
C VAL A 58 95.03 -95.80 118.60
N GLN A 59 96.07 -96.57 118.25
CA GLN A 59 97.39 -96.47 118.90
C GLN A 59 98.03 -95.10 118.65
N GLN A 60 98.10 -94.62 117.40
CA GLN A 60 98.58 -93.28 117.07
C GLN A 60 97.83 -92.21 117.89
N LYS A 61 96.49 -92.23 117.87
CA LYS A 61 95.65 -91.23 118.59
C LYS A 61 95.81 -91.29 120.11
N THR A 62 96.25 -92.42 120.67
CA THR A 62 96.53 -92.59 122.10
C THR A 62 97.95 -92.13 122.44
N PHE A 63 98.95 -92.53 121.66
CA PHE A 63 100.35 -92.16 121.87
C PHE A 63 100.60 -90.67 121.59
N THR A 64 99.97 -90.07 120.56
CA THR A 64 99.98 -88.60 120.33
C THR A 64 99.37 -87.83 121.51
N LYS A 65 98.37 -88.37 122.22
CA LYS A 65 97.85 -87.77 123.45
C LYS A 65 98.85 -87.86 124.60
N TRP A 66 99.46 -89.04 124.78
CA TRP A 66 100.48 -89.25 125.83
C TRP A 66 101.70 -88.35 125.64
N VAL A 67 102.29 -88.31 124.43
CA VAL A 67 103.41 -87.42 124.09
C VAL A 67 103.06 -85.95 124.32
N ASN A 68 101.86 -85.52 123.92
CA ASN A 68 101.40 -84.14 124.17
C ASN A 68 101.16 -83.83 125.65
N SER A 69 100.77 -84.82 126.47
CA SER A 69 100.67 -84.67 127.92
C SER A 69 102.03 -84.42 128.60
N ILE A 70 103.13 -84.68 127.91
CA ILE A 70 104.50 -84.43 128.36
C ILE A 70 105.07 -83.16 127.72
N LEU A 71 105.01 -83.03 126.39
CA LEU A 71 105.54 -81.86 125.66
C LEU A 71 104.87 -80.53 126.06
N SER A 72 103.60 -80.57 126.46
CA SER A 72 102.88 -79.39 126.95
C SER A 72 103.52 -78.78 128.20
N ARG A 73 104.21 -79.58 129.02
CA ARG A 73 104.99 -79.12 130.19
C ARG A 73 106.19 -78.26 129.80
N VAL A 74 106.62 -78.31 128.53
CA VAL A 74 107.71 -77.52 127.93
C VAL A 74 107.18 -76.58 126.83
N GLY A 75 105.88 -76.23 126.88
CA GLY A 75 105.24 -75.28 125.96
C GLY A 75 105.21 -75.74 124.50
N CYS A 76 105.39 -77.03 124.23
CA CYS A 76 105.43 -77.61 122.89
C CYS A 76 104.26 -78.57 122.67
N ARG A 77 103.88 -78.79 121.42
CA ARG A 77 102.81 -79.73 121.06
C ARG A 77 103.07 -80.28 119.67
N ILE A 78 102.77 -81.57 119.48
CA ILE A 78 102.72 -82.22 118.17
C ILE A 78 101.26 -82.39 117.73
N SER A 79 101.03 -82.15 116.43
CA SER A 79 99.80 -82.39 115.69
C SER A 79 99.75 -83.83 115.19
N ASP A 80 100.83 -84.28 114.54
CA ASP A 80 100.99 -85.65 114.05
C ASP A 80 102.36 -86.22 114.47
N LEU A 81 102.30 -87.37 115.14
CA LEU A 81 103.44 -88.15 115.62
C LEU A 81 104.40 -88.57 114.50
N TYR A 82 103.91 -88.75 113.27
CA TYR A 82 104.71 -89.22 112.13
C TYR A 82 105.29 -88.10 111.26
N LEU A 83 104.90 -86.84 111.50
CA LEU A 83 105.41 -85.67 110.79
C LEU A 83 106.25 -84.77 111.71
N ASP A 84 105.73 -84.45 112.90
CA ASP A 84 106.34 -83.43 113.77
C ASP A 84 107.57 -83.93 114.54
N LEU A 85 107.87 -85.23 114.48
CA LEU A 85 109.13 -85.80 114.97
C LEU A 85 110.24 -85.87 113.89
N ARG A 86 109.90 -85.69 112.59
CA ARG A 86 110.84 -85.90 111.46
C ARG A 86 112.03 -84.97 111.44
N ASP A 87 111.92 -83.75 111.98
CA ASP A 87 113.02 -82.79 112.01
C ASP A 87 113.99 -82.99 113.19
N GLY A 88 113.71 -84.00 114.05
CA GLY A 88 114.40 -84.35 115.28
C GLY A 88 114.16 -83.40 116.47
N ARG A 89 113.56 -82.23 116.26
CA ARG A 89 113.52 -81.15 117.26
C ARG A 89 112.50 -81.39 118.36
N MET A 90 111.32 -81.91 118.02
CA MET A 90 110.32 -82.28 119.03
C MET A 90 110.72 -83.56 119.77
N LEU A 91 111.46 -84.47 119.12
CA LEU A 91 111.98 -85.68 119.76
C LEU A 91 113.04 -85.35 120.82
N ILE A 92 114.00 -84.48 120.50
CA ILE A 92 114.96 -83.94 121.48
C ILE A 92 114.22 -83.36 122.70
N LYS A 93 113.23 -82.48 122.48
CA LYS A 93 112.46 -81.85 123.58
C LYS A 93 111.64 -82.84 124.41
N LEU A 94 111.11 -83.91 123.81
CA LEU A 94 110.39 -84.96 124.55
C LEU A 94 111.34 -85.69 125.51
N LEU A 95 112.58 -85.92 125.09
CA LEU A 95 113.61 -86.55 125.92
C LEU A 95 114.06 -85.61 127.04
N GLU A 96 114.34 -84.32 126.75
CA GLU A 96 114.61 -83.30 127.79
C GLU A 96 113.46 -83.24 128.83
N ALA A 97 112.21 -83.45 128.41
CA ALA A 97 111.02 -83.44 129.28
C ALA A 97 110.79 -84.73 130.09
N LEU A 98 111.39 -85.86 129.68
CA LEU A 98 111.26 -87.17 130.33
C LEU A 98 112.44 -87.50 131.25
N SER A 99 113.67 -87.14 130.88
CA SER A 99 114.86 -87.32 131.72
C SER A 99 115.15 -86.12 132.65
N GLY A 100 114.80 -84.90 132.22
CA GLY A 100 115.19 -83.66 132.87
C GLY A 100 116.59 -83.15 132.49
N GLU A 101 117.32 -83.86 131.63
CA GLU A 101 118.66 -83.48 131.16
C GLU A 101 118.58 -82.63 129.88
N ARG A 102 119.61 -81.82 129.59
CA ARG A 102 119.68 -80.99 128.37
C ARG A 102 120.49 -81.65 127.27
N LEU A 103 119.96 -81.65 126.06
CA LEU A 103 120.59 -82.25 124.88
C LEU A 103 121.28 -81.21 123.96
N PRO A 104 122.19 -81.64 123.05
CA PRO A 104 122.85 -80.74 122.11
C PRO A 104 121.87 -79.98 121.21
N LYS A 105 122.15 -78.68 120.96
CA LYS A 105 121.24 -77.81 120.20
C LYS A 105 121.05 -78.31 118.75
N PRO A 106 119.80 -78.38 118.24
CA PRO A 106 119.52 -78.87 116.90
C PRO A 106 119.98 -77.90 115.80
N THR A 107 120.51 -78.47 114.73
CA THR A 107 121.12 -77.78 113.59
C THR A 107 120.06 -77.03 112.77
N LYS A 108 120.39 -75.83 112.31
CA LYS A 108 119.45 -74.90 111.64
C LYS A 108 119.52 -75.00 110.12
N GLY A 109 118.76 -75.95 109.54
CA GLY A 109 118.47 -76.01 108.11
C GLY A 109 117.25 -76.89 107.84
N ARG A 110 116.60 -76.72 106.66
CA ARG A 110 115.41 -77.52 106.25
C ARG A 110 115.75 -78.71 105.34
N MET A 111 116.97 -78.82 104.83
CA MET A 111 117.39 -79.96 103.99
C MET A 111 117.46 -81.24 104.84
N ARG A 112 117.06 -82.39 104.25
CA ARG A 112 116.95 -83.71 104.92
C ARG A 112 118.18 -84.11 105.75
N ILE A 113 119.39 -83.72 105.31
CA ILE A 113 120.64 -83.99 106.04
C ILE A 113 120.68 -83.38 107.45
N HIS A 114 120.14 -82.16 107.65
CA HIS A 114 120.05 -81.54 108.97
C HIS A 114 118.98 -82.20 109.87
N CYS A 115 117.95 -82.81 109.27
CA CYS A 115 116.91 -83.54 109.99
C CYS A 115 117.47 -84.87 110.52
N LEU A 116 118.21 -85.61 109.67
CA LEU A 116 118.94 -86.83 110.05
C LEU A 116 119.88 -86.55 111.22
N GLU A 117 120.70 -85.51 111.11
CA GLU A 117 121.66 -85.10 112.14
C GLU A 117 121.00 -84.65 113.47
N ASN A 118 119.75 -84.17 113.45
CA ASN A 118 118.99 -83.87 114.67
C ASN A 118 118.37 -85.12 115.30
N VAL A 119 117.87 -86.06 114.49
CA VAL A 119 117.31 -87.31 114.99
C VAL A 119 118.41 -88.21 115.58
N ASP A 120 119.58 -88.29 114.95
CA ASP A 120 120.72 -89.07 115.45
C ASP A 120 121.11 -88.65 116.88
N LYS A 121 121.18 -87.33 117.14
CA LYS A 121 121.44 -86.76 118.49
C LYS A 121 120.42 -87.22 119.54
N ALA A 122 119.16 -87.45 119.16
CA ALA A 122 118.12 -87.96 120.06
C ALA A 122 118.19 -89.48 120.27
N LEU A 123 118.48 -90.25 119.21
CA LEU A 123 118.62 -91.70 119.28
C LEU A 123 119.89 -92.13 120.02
N GLN A 124 120.97 -91.34 119.93
CA GLN A 124 122.21 -91.56 120.66
C GLN A 124 122.00 -91.41 122.18
N PHE A 125 121.32 -90.34 122.62
CA PHE A 125 120.97 -90.13 124.03
C PHE A 125 120.12 -91.28 124.61
N LEU A 126 119.17 -91.83 123.84
CA LEU A 126 118.37 -92.99 124.29
C LEU A 126 119.22 -94.25 124.49
N LYS A 127 120.24 -94.48 123.66
CA LYS A 127 121.19 -95.60 123.83
C LYS A 127 122.09 -95.39 125.07
N GLU A 128 122.49 -94.15 125.36
CA GLU A 128 123.23 -93.79 126.58
C GLU A 128 122.39 -94.06 127.84
N GLN A 129 121.08 -93.76 127.82
CA GLN A 129 120.10 -94.11 128.86
C GLN A 129 119.71 -95.62 128.88
N ARG A 130 120.55 -96.48 128.28
CA ARG A 130 120.41 -97.95 128.17
C ARG A 130 119.14 -98.48 127.47
N VAL A 131 118.36 -97.63 126.80
CA VAL A 131 117.18 -98.08 126.03
C VAL A 131 117.67 -98.88 124.82
N HIS A 132 117.27 -100.15 124.75
CA HIS A 132 117.67 -101.03 123.65
C HIS A 132 116.89 -100.66 122.38
N LEU A 133 117.60 -100.05 121.43
CA LEU A 133 117.08 -99.61 120.14
C LEU A 133 117.72 -100.44 119.01
N GLU A 134 117.20 -101.65 118.84
CA GLU A 134 117.56 -102.55 117.74
C GLU A 134 116.78 -102.19 116.46
N ASN A 135 117.42 -102.31 115.29
CA ASN A 135 116.82 -102.11 113.97
C ASN A 135 116.06 -100.77 113.76
N MET A 136 116.56 -99.67 114.35
CA MET A 136 116.03 -98.32 114.16
C MET A 136 117.16 -97.32 113.93
N GLY A 137 117.16 -96.65 112.78
CA GLY A 137 118.08 -95.56 112.44
C GLY A 137 117.41 -94.19 112.40
N SER A 138 118.19 -93.12 112.31
CA SER A 138 117.65 -91.76 112.19
C SER A 138 116.81 -91.55 110.92
N HIS A 139 117.17 -92.24 109.82
CA HIS A 139 116.42 -92.16 108.57
C HIS A 139 114.99 -92.72 108.69
N ASP A 140 114.75 -93.75 109.50
CA ASP A 140 113.40 -94.29 109.73
C ASP A 140 112.44 -93.24 110.31
N ILE A 141 112.93 -92.34 111.16
CA ILE A 141 112.11 -91.29 111.78
C ILE A 141 111.99 -90.06 110.86
N VAL A 142 113.05 -89.68 110.14
CA VAL A 142 113.00 -88.56 109.16
C VAL A 142 112.09 -88.89 107.98
N ASP A 143 112.15 -90.12 107.47
CA ASP A 143 111.29 -90.62 106.40
C ASP A 143 109.92 -91.09 106.93
N GLY A 144 109.79 -91.21 108.26
CA GLY A 144 108.54 -91.28 109.03
C GLY A 144 107.82 -92.62 108.97
N ASN A 145 108.54 -93.70 109.29
CA ASN A 145 108.03 -95.06 109.38
C ASN A 145 107.10 -95.24 110.59
N HIS A 146 105.78 -95.23 110.36
CA HIS A 146 104.75 -95.26 111.41
C HIS A 146 104.98 -96.32 112.49
N ARG A 147 105.25 -97.56 112.06
CA ARG A 147 105.33 -98.74 112.95
C ARG A 147 106.53 -98.68 113.89
N LEU A 148 107.66 -98.14 113.44
CA LEU A 148 108.84 -97.93 114.28
C LEU A 148 108.63 -96.77 115.27
N ILE A 149 107.97 -95.69 114.84
CA ILE A 149 107.66 -94.54 115.70
C ILE A 149 106.67 -94.94 116.82
N LEU A 150 105.66 -95.77 116.54
CA LEU A 150 104.78 -96.29 117.59
C LEU A 150 105.52 -97.18 118.60
N GLY A 151 106.42 -98.06 118.12
CA GLY A 151 107.22 -98.95 118.97
C GLY A 151 108.15 -98.19 119.92
N LEU A 152 108.76 -97.09 119.45
CA LEU A 152 109.58 -96.20 120.26
C LEU A 152 108.81 -95.63 121.46
N ILE A 153 107.59 -95.11 121.23
CA ILE A 153 106.77 -94.51 122.29
C ILE A 153 106.22 -95.55 123.27
N TRP A 154 105.78 -96.72 122.80
CA TRP A 154 105.29 -97.79 123.69
C TRP A 154 106.34 -98.23 124.71
N THR A 155 107.61 -98.34 124.27
CA THR A 155 108.74 -98.73 125.13
C THR A 155 108.98 -97.74 126.27
N MET A 156 108.67 -96.45 126.07
CA MET A 156 108.74 -95.41 127.11
C MET A 156 107.61 -95.49 128.15
N ILE A 157 106.45 -96.07 127.79
CA ILE A 157 105.27 -96.14 128.67
C ILE A 157 105.39 -97.27 129.72
N LEU A 158 105.90 -98.43 129.32
CA LEU A 158 105.79 -99.68 130.10
C LEU A 158 106.56 -99.66 131.44
N ARG A 159 107.54 -98.78 131.62
CA ARG A 159 108.63 -98.93 132.60
C ARG A 159 108.28 -98.60 134.07
N PHE A 160 106.99 -98.55 134.48
CA PHE A 160 106.58 -97.86 135.73
C PHE A 160 105.57 -98.54 136.70
N GLN A 161 104.26 -98.58 136.42
CA GLN A 161 103.29 -98.08 137.43
C GLN A 161 102.12 -99.02 137.83
N ILE A 162 102.32 -100.05 138.68
CA ILE A 162 101.24 -100.82 139.38
C ILE A 162 101.70 -101.36 140.76
N PRO A 163 100.97 -101.08 141.87
CA PRO A 163 100.64 -102.11 142.89
C PRO A 163 99.22 -101.97 143.52
N ASP A 164 98.88 -102.78 144.54
CA ASP A 164 97.51 -103.21 144.90
C ASP A 164 97.15 -103.17 146.43
N HIS A 165 95.86 -103.07 146.80
CA HIS A 165 95.31 -103.14 148.18
C HIS A 165 93.76 -103.43 148.26
N GLY A 166 93.24 -104.47 147.60
CA GLY A 166 91.98 -105.14 148.03
C GLY A 166 90.62 -104.40 147.90
N MET A 167 90.59 -103.13 147.51
CA MET A 167 89.33 -102.36 147.32
C MET A 167 88.53 -102.77 146.08
N ALA A 168 89.10 -103.62 145.21
CA ALA A 168 88.60 -103.92 143.86
C ALA A 168 87.16 -104.46 143.79
N PHE A 169 86.74 -105.32 144.72
CA PHE A 169 85.38 -105.87 144.71
C PHE A 169 84.28 -104.80 144.94
N ASN A 170 84.50 -103.87 145.88
CA ASN A 170 83.59 -102.75 146.09
C ASN A 170 83.54 -101.81 144.87
N ALA A 171 84.69 -101.61 144.20
CA ALA A 171 84.77 -100.81 142.98
C ALA A 171 83.99 -101.44 141.81
N LEU A 172 84.00 -102.77 141.71
CA LEU A 172 83.28 -103.52 140.68
C LEU A 172 81.77 -103.32 140.80
N ILE A 173 81.23 -103.39 142.03
CA ILE A 173 79.81 -103.15 142.34
C ILE A 173 79.46 -101.69 142.05
N HIS A 174 80.15 -100.73 142.68
CA HIS A 174 79.88 -99.30 142.55
C HIS A 174 79.95 -98.81 141.08
N LYS A 175 80.79 -99.41 140.23
CA LYS A 175 80.88 -99.06 138.81
C LYS A 175 79.64 -99.41 137.98
N HIS A 176 78.87 -100.43 138.38
CA HIS A 176 77.67 -100.88 137.68
C HIS A 176 76.37 -100.49 138.39
N ARG A 177 76.39 -100.39 139.73
CA ARG A 177 75.32 -99.92 140.59
C ARG A 177 75.90 -99.03 141.70
N PRO A 178 76.19 -97.74 141.41
CA PRO A 178 76.77 -96.81 142.39
C PRO A 178 75.82 -96.52 143.56
N ASP A 179 74.54 -96.81 143.39
CA ASP A 179 73.48 -96.70 144.39
C ASP A 179 73.59 -97.72 145.53
N LEU A 180 74.45 -98.74 145.43
CA LEU A 180 74.51 -99.86 146.38
C LEU A 180 75.75 -99.88 147.31
N VAL A 181 76.78 -99.07 147.04
CA VAL A 181 78.04 -99.07 147.82
C VAL A 181 78.60 -97.66 147.93
N ASP A 182 78.66 -97.10 149.14
CA ASP A 182 79.43 -95.88 149.41
C ASP A 182 80.94 -96.18 149.42
N TYR A 183 81.54 -96.06 148.25
CA TYR A 183 82.96 -96.30 148.04
C TYR A 183 83.86 -95.25 148.72
N GLY A 184 83.33 -94.09 149.13
CA GLY A 184 84.12 -92.98 149.67
C GLY A 184 84.60 -93.17 151.11
N ASN A 185 83.85 -93.95 151.91
CA ASN A 185 84.16 -94.17 153.33
C ASN A 185 85.05 -95.41 153.60
N LEU A 186 85.33 -96.24 152.59
CA LEU A 186 86.13 -97.45 152.74
C LEU A 186 87.63 -97.14 152.86
N LYS A 187 88.28 -97.62 153.91
CA LYS A 187 89.73 -97.46 154.15
C LYS A 187 90.46 -98.78 153.93
N GLY A 188 91.59 -98.74 153.21
CA GLY A 188 92.42 -99.92 152.92
C GLY A 188 93.07 -100.60 154.13
N SER A 189 92.98 -100.01 155.33
CA SER A 189 93.56 -100.56 156.56
C SER A 189 92.83 -101.79 157.12
N ASN A 190 91.57 -102.04 156.73
CA ASN A 190 90.80 -103.22 157.15
C ASN A 190 90.30 -104.03 155.92
N PRO A 191 91.15 -104.80 155.23
CA PRO A 191 90.78 -105.53 154.00
C PRO A 191 89.61 -106.50 154.21
N THR A 192 89.62 -107.28 155.29
CA THR A 192 88.61 -108.30 155.62
C THR A 192 87.20 -107.71 155.73
N HIS A 193 87.06 -106.55 156.38
CA HIS A 193 85.77 -105.84 156.50
C HIS A 193 85.27 -105.35 155.15
N ASN A 194 86.16 -104.79 154.33
CA ASN A 194 85.80 -104.27 153.01
C ASN A 194 85.33 -105.40 152.07
N LEU A 195 85.97 -106.57 152.15
CA LEU A 195 85.54 -107.78 151.43
C LEU A 195 84.19 -108.29 151.94
N GLN A 196 83.97 -108.39 153.25
CA GLN A 196 82.68 -108.78 153.84
C GLN A 196 81.55 -107.88 153.34
N SER A 197 81.78 -106.56 153.31
CA SER A 197 80.80 -105.58 152.83
C SER A 197 80.45 -105.78 151.35
N ALA A 198 81.45 -105.98 150.49
CA ALA A 198 81.21 -106.22 149.06
C ALA A 198 80.39 -107.50 148.83
N PHE A 199 80.73 -108.57 149.57
CA PHE A 199 80.13 -109.88 149.37
C PHE A 199 78.67 -109.92 149.87
N ASN A 200 78.39 -109.29 151.02
CA ASN A 200 77.02 -109.18 151.53
C ASN A 200 76.11 -108.32 150.64
N VAL A 201 76.62 -107.23 150.05
CA VAL A 201 75.85 -106.40 149.10
C VAL A 201 75.56 -107.14 147.80
N ALA A 202 76.51 -107.94 147.31
CA ALA A 202 76.34 -108.76 146.10
C ALA A 202 75.19 -109.76 146.25
N GLU A 203 75.11 -110.43 147.40
CA GLU A 203 74.04 -111.38 147.69
C GLU A 203 72.69 -110.68 147.89
N GLN A 204 72.62 -109.68 148.78
CA GLN A 204 71.33 -109.09 149.20
C GLN A 204 70.72 -108.10 148.20
N GLN A 205 71.52 -107.45 147.34
CA GLN A 205 71.06 -106.38 146.44
C GLN A 205 71.23 -106.70 144.94
N LEU A 206 72.04 -107.71 144.60
CA LEU A 206 72.29 -108.13 143.21
C LEU A 206 71.93 -109.60 142.93
N ASP A 207 71.50 -110.36 143.95
CA ASP A 207 71.18 -111.80 143.86
C ASP A 207 72.37 -112.65 143.35
N VAL A 208 73.59 -112.21 143.67
CA VAL A 208 74.85 -112.91 143.36
C VAL A 208 75.28 -113.70 144.60
N THR A 209 74.86 -114.97 144.64
CA THR A 209 75.11 -115.92 145.74
C THR A 209 76.56 -115.89 146.21
N LYS A 210 76.79 -115.74 147.52
CA LYS A 210 78.12 -115.60 148.10
C LYS A 210 78.92 -116.91 148.01
N LEU A 211 80.01 -116.91 147.21
CA LEU A 211 80.85 -118.09 146.99
C LEU A 211 82.21 -118.07 147.72
N LEU A 212 82.56 -116.97 148.38
CA LEU A 212 83.83 -116.78 149.09
C LEU A 212 83.56 -116.11 150.44
N ASP A 213 84.32 -116.48 151.46
CA ASP A 213 84.43 -115.71 152.69
C ASP A 213 85.69 -114.82 152.66
N PRO A 214 85.69 -113.67 153.36
CA PRO A 214 86.83 -112.75 153.35
C PRO A 214 88.16 -113.32 153.87
N GLU A 215 88.11 -114.40 154.64
CA GLU A 215 89.30 -115.13 155.09
C GLU A 215 89.99 -115.89 153.94
N ASP A 216 89.23 -116.38 152.94
CA ASP A 216 89.78 -117.05 151.75
C ASP A 216 90.59 -116.10 150.85
N VAL A 217 90.23 -114.81 150.87
CA VAL A 217 90.75 -113.76 149.98
C VAL A 217 91.83 -112.91 150.65
N PHE A 218 91.91 -112.91 151.99
CA PHE A 218 92.91 -112.17 152.76
C PHE A 218 93.93 -113.10 153.44
N THR A 219 94.65 -113.87 152.64
CA THR A 219 95.81 -114.69 153.05
C THR A 219 97.08 -114.25 152.31
N GLU A 220 98.24 -114.79 152.68
CA GLU A 220 99.51 -114.53 151.97
C GLU A 220 99.55 -115.12 150.53
N ASN A 221 98.68 -116.08 150.22
CA ASN A 221 98.52 -116.66 148.88
C ASN A 221 97.04 -117.08 148.67
N PRO A 222 96.14 -116.15 148.28
CA PRO A 222 94.74 -116.48 148.04
C PRO A 222 94.57 -117.28 146.74
N ASP A 223 93.59 -118.18 146.67
CA ASP A 223 93.36 -118.99 145.47
C ASP A 223 92.73 -118.16 144.33
N GLU A 224 93.54 -117.93 143.29
CA GLU A 224 93.11 -117.27 142.05
C GLU A 224 91.87 -117.92 141.43
N LYS A 225 91.71 -119.25 141.51
CA LYS A 225 90.56 -119.93 140.88
C LYS A 225 89.26 -119.61 141.59
N SER A 226 89.27 -119.62 142.92
CA SER A 226 88.14 -119.24 143.76
C SER A 226 87.76 -117.77 143.56
N ILE A 227 88.75 -116.87 143.55
CA ILE A 227 88.56 -115.44 143.24
C ILE A 227 87.95 -115.22 141.84
N ILE A 228 88.51 -115.86 140.81
CA ILE A 228 88.01 -115.75 139.43
C ILE A 228 86.59 -116.29 139.30
N THR A 229 86.28 -117.42 139.96
CA THR A 229 84.94 -118.03 139.92
C THR A 229 83.87 -117.07 140.43
N TYR A 230 84.15 -116.33 141.50
CA TYR A 230 83.20 -115.35 142.04
C TYR A 230 83.11 -114.07 141.17
N VAL A 231 84.22 -113.59 140.61
CA VAL A 231 84.22 -112.46 139.66
C VAL A 231 83.43 -112.78 138.38
N VAL A 232 83.44 -114.04 137.92
CA VAL A 232 82.63 -114.50 136.78
C VAL A 232 81.13 -114.42 137.05
N ALA A 233 80.68 -114.64 138.30
CA ALA A 233 79.27 -114.49 138.67
C ALA A 233 78.77 -113.04 138.47
N PHE A 234 79.54 -112.04 138.92
CA PHE A 234 79.25 -110.63 138.64
C PHE A 234 79.21 -110.30 137.15
N TYR A 235 80.10 -110.89 136.34
CA TYR A 235 80.14 -110.65 134.89
C TYR A 235 78.85 -111.11 134.18
N HIS A 236 78.34 -112.30 134.51
CA HIS A 236 77.13 -112.83 133.87
C HIS A 236 75.89 -111.97 134.15
N TYR A 237 75.73 -111.47 135.38
CA TYR A 237 74.63 -110.58 135.75
C TYR A 237 74.65 -109.26 134.95
N PHE A 238 75.76 -108.53 134.97
CA PHE A 238 75.85 -107.21 134.31
C PHE A 238 75.87 -107.29 132.77
N SER A 239 76.20 -108.44 132.18
CA SER A 239 76.15 -108.63 130.73
C SER A 239 74.69 -108.68 130.20
N LYS A 240 73.79 -109.40 130.90
CA LYS A 240 72.40 -109.63 130.47
C LYS A 240 71.58 -108.35 130.34
N MET A 241 71.79 -107.36 131.21
CA MET A 241 71.12 -106.05 131.13
C MET A 241 71.40 -105.28 129.82
N LYS A 242 72.52 -105.56 129.15
CA LYS A 242 73.04 -104.69 128.07
C LYS A 242 72.48 -105.01 126.68
N GLN A 243 71.86 -106.18 126.48
CA GLN A 243 71.34 -106.60 125.17
C GLN A 243 69.99 -105.94 124.82
N LEU A 244 69.05 -105.90 125.78
CA LEU A 244 67.67 -105.41 125.56
C LEU A 244 67.59 -103.96 125.05
N ALA A 245 68.57 -103.10 125.39
CA ALA A 245 68.61 -101.71 124.95
C ALA A 245 69.00 -101.52 123.46
N VAL A 246 69.48 -102.57 122.78
CA VAL A 246 69.97 -102.49 121.39
C VAL A 246 68.85 -102.76 120.37
N GLU A 247 67.90 -103.63 120.71
CA GLU A 247 66.90 -104.15 119.75
C GLU A 247 65.87 -103.09 119.34
N GLY A 248 65.37 -102.30 120.30
CA GLY A 248 64.42 -101.21 120.03
C GLY A 248 64.96 -100.15 119.04
N LYS A 249 66.27 -99.90 119.04
CA LYS A 249 66.92 -98.97 118.09
C LYS A 249 67.00 -99.50 116.65
N ARG A 250 66.76 -100.80 116.41
CA ARG A 250 66.75 -101.38 115.05
C ARG A 250 65.40 -101.23 114.36
N VAL A 251 64.29 -101.27 115.13
CA VAL A 251 62.93 -101.17 114.58
C VAL A 251 62.63 -99.75 114.10
N GLY A 252 62.95 -98.72 114.89
CA GLY A 252 62.68 -97.31 114.54
C GLY A 252 63.23 -96.92 113.16
N LYS A 253 64.50 -97.23 112.89
CA LYS A 253 65.14 -96.95 111.59
C LYS A 253 64.40 -97.51 110.37
N VAL A 254 63.76 -98.67 110.49
CA VAL A 254 63.03 -99.29 109.38
C VAL A 254 61.73 -98.52 109.10
N LEU A 255 61.08 -98.00 110.15
CA LEU A 255 59.88 -97.16 110.02
C LEU A 255 60.22 -95.78 109.45
N ASP A 256 61.28 -95.14 109.95
CA ASP A 256 61.76 -93.84 109.45
C ASP A 256 62.01 -93.89 107.93
N HIS A 257 62.69 -94.93 107.44
CA HIS A 257 62.95 -95.14 106.02
C HIS A 257 61.69 -95.38 105.18
N ALA A 258 60.63 -95.95 105.75
CA ALA A 258 59.35 -96.14 105.06
C ALA A 258 58.56 -94.83 104.94
N ILE A 259 58.52 -94.02 106.01
CA ILE A 259 57.88 -92.70 106.01
C ILE A 259 58.58 -91.76 105.02
N GLU A 260 59.91 -91.78 104.97
CA GLU A 260 60.67 -91.03 103.96
C GLU A 260 60.34 -91.45 102.52
N THR A 261 60.09 -92.73 102.24
CA THR A 261 59.70 -93.18 100.88
C THR A 261 58.28 -92.75 100.51
N GLU A 262 57.31 -92.86 101.41
CA GLU A 262 55.93 -92.45 101.15
C GLU A 262 55.85 -90.94 100.89
N ALA A 263 56.54 -90.14 101.70
CA ALA A 263 56.65 -88.69 101.55
C ALA A 263 57.46 -88.23 100.31
N MET A 264 58.04 -89.16 99.53
CA MET A 264 58.57 -88.89 98.19
C MET A 264 57.60 -89.33 97.09
N ILE A 265 56.81 -90.38 97.30
CA ILE A 265 55.73 -90.82 96.40
C ILE A 265 54.66 -89.73 96.28
N ASP A 266 54.18 -89.18 97.40
CA ASP A 266 53.18 -88.09 97.39
C ASP A 266 53.68 -86.85 96.63
N LYS A 267 54.97 -86.52 96.79
CA LYS A 267 55.61 -85.41 96.06
C LYS A 267 55.70 -85.69 94.56
N TYR A 268 55.99 -86.92 94.16
CA TYR A 268 55.98 -87.31 92.75
C TYR A 268 54.57 -87.18 92.14
N GLU A 269 53.54 -87.72 92.81
CA GLU A 269 52.17 -87.65 92.29
C GLU A 269 51.64 -86.21 92.21
N THR A 270 51.93 -85.39 93.22
CA THR A 270 51.52 -83.97 93.24
C THR A 270 52.18 -83.19 92.10
N LEU A 271 53.51 -83.24 92.01
CA LEU A 271 54.27 -82.50 90.99
C LEU A 271 53.98 -83.00 89.56
N ALA A 272 53.71 -84.31 89.37
CA ALA A 272 53.29 -84.85 88.09
C ALA A 272 51.89 -84.33 87.69
N SER A 273 50.96 -84.25 88.66
CA SER A 273 49.59 -83.74 88.43
C SER A 273 49.59 -82.25 88.10
N ASP A 274 50.39 -81.44 88.82
CA ASP A 274 50.55 -80.01 88.57
C ASP A 274 51.15 -79.76 87.18
N LEU A 275 52.21 -80.49 86.81
CA LEU A 275 52.86 -80.38 85.50
C LEU A 275 51.92 -80.79 84.35
N LEU A 276 51.19 -81.89 84.49
CA LEU A 276 50.20 -82.34 83.49
C LEU A 276 49.05 -81.33 83.34
N THR A 277 48.57 -80.77 84.45
CA THR A 277 47.52 -79.73 84.45
C THR A 277 48.01 -78.46 83.75
N TRP A 278 49.23 -78.00 84.05
CA TRP A 278 49.85 -76.86 83.37
C TRP A 278 50.04 -77.11 81.87
N ILE A 279 50.46 -78.33 81.46
CA ILE A 279 50.60 -78.71 80.05
C ILE A 279 49.26 -78.55 79.30
N GLU A 280 48.16 -79.13 79.81
CA GLU A 280 46.86 -79.06 79.12
C GLU A 280 46.29 -77.63 79.08
N GLN A 281 46.41 -76.87 80.18
CA GLN A 281 46.01 -75.45 80.21
C GLN A 281 46.80 -74.62 79.18
N THR A 282 48.12 -74.85 79.10
CA THR A 282 49.00 -74.14 78.14
C THR A 282 48.70 -74.56 76.69
N ILE A 283 48.36 -75.83 76.43
CA ILE A 283 47.88 -76.30 75.13
C ILE A 283 46.61 -75.55 74.70
N VAL A 284 45.68 -75.25 75.62
CA VAL A 284 44.47 -74.45 75.29
C VAL A 284 44.84 -73.00 74.93
N VAL A 285 45.76 -72.38 75.68
CA VAL A 285 46.24 -71.01 75.40
C VAL A 285 46.96 -70.94 74.04
N LEU A 286 47.85 -71.90 73.75
CA LEU A 286 48.60 -71.95 72.48
C LEU A 286 47.70 -72.23 71.27
N ASN A 287 46.64 -73.03 71.43
CA ASN A 287 45.66 -73.30 70.36
C ASN A 287 44.68 -72.13 70.09
N ASN A 288 44.75 -71.03 70.84
CA ASN A 288 43.86 -69.88 70.65
C ASN A 288 44.09 -69.19 69.29
N ARG A 289 43.23 -69.49 68.31
CA ARG A 289 43.31 -68.93 66.95
C ARG A 289 42.92 -67.45 66.82
N LYS A 290 42.62 -66.73 67.91
CA LYS A 290 42.38 -65.28 67.86
C LYS A 290 43.71 -64.53 67.67
N LEU A 291 43.91 -64.05 66.45
CA LEU A 291 45.03 -63.19 66.05
C LEU A 291 44.61 -61.72 66.14
N ALA A 292 45.56 -60.85 66.48
CA ALA A 292 45.34 -59.41 66.42
C ALA A 292 45.43 -58.91 64.96
N ASN A 293 44.45 -58.14 64.50
CA ASN A 293 44.40 -57.67 63.10
C ASN A 293 45.27 -56.42 62.83
N SER A 294 46.45 -56.32 63.45
CA SER A 294 47.38 -55.21 63.22
C SER A 294 48.82 -55.65 63.47
N LEU A 295 49.77 -55.08 62.73
CA LEU A 295 51.18 -55.43 62.85
C LEU A 295 51.70 -55.35 64.29
N THR A 296 51.41 -54.25 64.99
CA THR A 296 51.79 -54.06 66.41
C THR A 296 51.12 -55.08 67.33
N GLY A 297 49.86 -55.45 67.08
CA GLY A 297 49.16 -56.46 67.87
C GLY A 297 49.75 -57.86 67.68
N VAL A 298 50.13 -58.23 66.46
CA VAL A 298 50.79 -59.53 66.19
C VAL A 298 52.20 -59.54 66.79
N GLN A 299 52.94 -58.43 66.72
CA GLN A 299 54.24 -58.28 67.38
C GLN A 299 54.11 -58.47 68.90
N GLN A 300 53.07 -57.92 69.54
CA GLN A 300 52.78 -58.15 70.97
C GLN A 300 52.42 -59.63 71.26
N GLN A 301 51.60 -60.27 70.42
CA GLN A 301 51.29 -61.70 70.57
C GLN A 301 52.52 -62.60 70.39
N LEU A 302 53.44 -62.24 69.48
CA LEU A 302 54.72 -62.93 69.28
C LEU A 302 55.70 -62.67 70.43
N GLN A 303 55.72 -61.46 70.98
CA GLN A 303 56.52 -61.13 72.17
C GLN A 303 56.06 -61.95 73.39
N ALA A 304 54.75 -62.01 73.66
CA ALA A 304 54.19 -62.84 74.73
C ALA A 304 54.50 -64.34 74.52
N PHE A 305 54.39 -64.84 73.29
CA PHE A 305 54.75 -66.21 72.95
C PHE A 305 56.26 -66.47 73.14
N ASN A 306 57.13 -65.52 72.82
CA ASN A 306 58.56 -65.64 73.11
C ASN A 306 58.84 -65.65 74.62
N THR A 307 58.16 -64.81 75.41
CA THR A 307 58.25 -64.82 76.90
C THR A 307 57.85 -66.18 77.48
N TYR A 308 56.76 -66.78 77.00
CA TYR A 308 56.39 -68.14 77.35
C TYR A 308 57.54 -69.15 77.08
N ARG A 309 58.18 -69.07 75.90
CA ARG A 309 59.27 -70.00 75.52
C ARG A 309 60.56 -69.81 76.31
N THR A 310 60.91 -68.57 76.68
CA THR A 310 62.21 -68.26 77.32
C THR A 310 62.15 -68.12 78.83
N VAL A 311 60.97 -67.92 79.42
CA VAL A 311 60.79 -67.71 80.87
C VAL A 311 59.90 -68.78 81.50
N GLU A 312 58.75 -69.10 80.90
CA GLU A 312 57.75 -69.99 81.52
C GLU A 312 58.01 -71.48 81.26
N LYS A 313 58.34 -71.84 80.01
CA LYS A 313 58.61 -73.24 79.61
C LYS A 313 59.89 -73.85 80.23
N PRO A 314 61.03 -73.14 80.35
CA PRO A 314 62.27 -73.75 80.85
C PRO A 314 62.19 -74.34 82.27
N PRO A 315 61.65 -73.67 83.32
CA PRO A 315 61.50 -74.28 84.63
C PRO A 315 60.55 -75.48 84.61
N LYS A 316 59.51 -75.48 83.76
CA LYS A 316 58.62 -76.64 83.58
C LYS A 316 59.29 -77.83 82.88
N PHE A 317 60.28 -77.59 82.03
CA PHE A 317 61.15 -78.65 81.50
C PHE A 317 62.11 -79.19 82.57
N GLN A 318 62.60 -78.35 83.48
CA GLN A 318 63.38 -78.79 84.64
C GLN A 318 62.53 -79.61 85.62
N GLU A 319 61.29 -79.19 85.92
CA GLU A 319 60.34 -79.98 86.72
C GLU A 319 60.08 -81.37 86.13
N LYS A 320 59.91 -81.47 84.80
CA LYS A 320 59.81 -82.75 84.08
C LYS A 320 61.03 -83.64 84.34
N GLY A 321 62.25 -83.11 84.18
CA GLY A 321 63.49 -83.86 84.46
C GLY A 321 63.63 -84.27 85.93
N ASN A 322 63.27 -83.36 86.84
CA ASN A 322 63.27 -83.61 88.28
C ASN A 322 62.28 -84.71 88.68
N LEU A 323 61.14 -84.84 87.99
CA LEU A 323 60.20 -85.96 88.17
C LEU A 323 60.81 -87.29 87.73
N GLU A 324 61.49 -87.33 86.57
CA GLU A 324 62.16 -88.54 86.09
C GLU A 324 63.27 -88.98 87.06
N VAL A 325 64.06 -88.04 87.60
CA VAL A 325 65.06 -88.28 88.65
C VAL A 325 64.41 -88.73 89.97
N LEU A 326 63.35 -88.07 90.42
CA LEU A 326 62.64 -88.40 91.66
C LEU A 326 62.06 -89.83 91.61
N LEU A 327 61.45 -90.22 90.49
CA LEU A 327 60.95 -91.59 90.31
C LEU A 327 62.09 -92.60 90.35
N PHE A 328 63.21 -92.31 89.67
CA PHE A 328 64.39 -93.17 89.72
C PHE A 328 64.96 -93.29 91.15
N THR A 329 64.97 -92.21 91.93
CA THR A 329 65.41 -92.19 93.33
C THR A 329 64.49 -93.03 94.22
N ILE A 330 63.16 -92.86 94.09
CA ILE A 330 62.17 -93.67 94.82
C ILE A 330 62.35 -95.16 94.51
N GLN A 331 62.36 -95.52 93.22
CA GLN A 331 62.50 -96.90 92.79
C GLN A 331 63.83 -97.53 93.23
N SER A 332 64.93 -96.78 93.17
CA SER A 332 66.25 -97.25 93.60
C SER A 332 66.32 -97.43 95.12
N ARG A 333 65.75 -96.50 95.90
CA ARG A 333 65.71 -96.61 97.37
C ARG A 333 64.82 -97.77 97.82
N MET A 334 63.65 -97.97 97.21
CA MET A 334 62.78 -99.11 97.53
C MET A 334 63.43 -100.46 97.19
N ARG A 335 64.16 -100.56 96.07
CA ARG A 335 64.98 -101.76 95.75
C ARG A 335 66.05 -102.01 96.82
N ALA A 336 66.79 -100.98 97.24
CA ALA A 336 67.81 -101.09 98.29
C ALA A 336 67.22 -101.52 99.65
N ASN A 337 65.98 -101.11 99.94
CA ASN A 337 65.23 -101.46 101.15
C ASN A 337 64.48 -102.81 101.06
N ASN A 338 64.59 -103.55 99.95
CA ASN A 338 63.80 -104.77 99.65
C ASN A 338 62.27 -104.57 99.69
N GLN A 339 61.80 -103.35 99.40
CA GLN A 339 60.37 -103.02 99.29
C GLN A 339 59.87 -103.25 97.85
N ARG A 340 58.55 -103.46 97.68
CA ARG A 340 57.93 -103.54 96.34
C ARG A 340 58.13 -102.21 95.61
N VAL A 341 58.70 -102.26 94.41
CA VAL A 341 59.05 -101.07 93.62
C VAL A 341 57.79 -100.27 93.26
N TYR A 342 57.77 -99.00 93.65
CA TYR A 342 56.69 -98.07 93.30
C TYR A 342 56.55 -97.92 91.77
N THR A 343 55.30 -98.00 91.32
CA THR A 343 54.88 -97.77 89.93
C THR A 343 53.78 -96.70 89.98
N PRO A 344 53.91 -95.56 89.28
CA PRO A 344 52.89 -94.53 89.28
C PRO A 344 51.52 -95.02 88.78
N LYS A 345 50.47 -94.33 89.23
CA LYS A 345 49.09 -94.49 88.72
C LYS A 345 49.04 -94.21 87.21
N GLU A 346 48.11 -94.85 86.51
CA GLU A 346 47.93 -94.65 85.06
C GLU A 346 47.65 -93.18 84.75
N GLY A 347 48.24 -92.66 83.66
CA GLY A 347 48.22 -91.23 83.31
C GLY A 347 49.30 -90.37 84.00
N ALA A 348 49.84 -90.82 85.14
CA ALA A 348 50.98 -90.18 85.82
C ALA A 348 52.33 -90.86 85.52
N LEU A 349 52.39 -91.70 84.47
CA LEU A 349 53.61 -92.35 84.03
C LEU A 349 54.54 -91.38 83.30
N VAL A 350 55.86 -91.57 83.40
CA VAL A 350 56.86 -90.81 82.63
C VAL A 350 56.59 -90.84 81.13
N ALA A 351 56.06 -91.95 80.60
CA ALA A 351 55.63 -92.05 79.20
C ALA A 351 54.45 -91.12 78.86
N ASP A 352 53.47 -90.97 79.75
CA ASP A 352 52.32 -90.07 79.56
C ASP A 352 52.71 -88.60 79.71
N ILE A 353 53.60 -88.28 80.65
CA ILE A 353 54.20 -86.93 80.79
C ILE A 353 54.97 -86.57 79.50
N ASN A 354 55.78 -87.48 78.95
CA ASN A 354 56.48 -87.27 77.68
C ASN A 354 55.50 -87.13 76.49
N LYS A 355 54.41 -87.91 76.47
CA LYS A 355 53.35 -87.83 75.44
C LYS A 355 52.52 -86.54 75.54
N ALA A 356 52.31 -86.00 76.74
CA ALA A 356 51.69 -84.71 76.99
C ALA A 356 52.62 -83.56 76.58
N TRP A 357 53.90 -83.62 76.96
CA TRP A 357 54.93 -82.67 76.53
C TRP A 357 55.05 -82.62 74.99
N GLY A 358 55.04 -83.78 74.32
CA GLY A 358 55.02 -83.84 72.85
C GLY A 358 53.74 -83.27 72.21
N ARG A 359 52.61 -83.16 72.95
CA ARG A 359 51.42 -82.42 72.49
C ARG A 359 51.62 -80.90 72.66
N LEU A 360 52.23 -80.46 73.77
CA LEU A 360 52.59 -79.07 74.01
C LEU A 360 53.51 -78.53 72.91
N GLU A 361 54.54 -79.28 72.52
CA GLU A 361 55.51 -78.86 71.50
C GLU A 361 54.91 -78.82 70.09
N ARG A 362 53.92 -79.67 69.79
CA ARG A 362 53.13 -79.54 68.56
C ARG A 362 52.24 -78.30 68.58
N ALA A 363 51.61 -77.97 69.70
CA ALA A 363 50.82 -76.75 69.84
C ALA A 363 51.70 -75.49 69.75
N GLU A 364 52.89 -75.51 70.36
CA GLU A 364 53.91 -74.45 70.27
C GLU A 364 54.34 -74.21 68.81
N HIS A 365 54.70 -75.26 68.06
CA HIS A 365 55.13 -75.13 66.67
C HIS A 365 54.01 -74.61 65.75
N VAL A 366 52.76 -75.05 65.97
CA VAL A 366 51.59 -74.52 65.24
C VAL A 366 51.37 -73.04 65.59
N ARG A 367 51.49 -72.65 66.86
CA ARG A 367 51.33 -71.25 67.30
C ARG A 367 52.44 -70.35 66.76
N GLU A 368 53.69 -70.80 66.78
CA GLU A 368 54.84 -70.09 66.20
C GLU A 368 54.64 -69.82 64.70
N ARG A 369 54.20 -70.83 63.96
CA ARG A 369 53.93 -70.72 62.52
C ARG A 369 52.81 -69.73 62.24
N VAL A 370 51.64 -69.91 62.87
CA VAL A 370 50.46 -69.06 62.64
C VAL A 370 50.72 -67.59 63.03
N LEU A 371 51.51 -67.33 64.08
CA LEU A 371 51.93 -65.97 64.42
C LEU A 371 52.90 -65.36 63.39
N ARG A 372 53.83 -66.15 62.82
CA ARG A 372 54.74 -65.67 61.76
C ARG A 372 54.03 -65.44 60.44
N ASP A 373 53.15 -66.34 60.02
CA ASP A 373 52.39 -66.22 58.78
C ASP A 373 51.51 -64.96 58.81
N GLU A 374 50.82 -64.71 59.92
CA GLU A 374 50.03 -63.49 60.12
C GLU A 374 50.90 -62.23 60.25
N LEU A 375 52.08 -62.30 60.88
CA LEU A 375 53.01 -61.17 60.92
C LEU A 375 53.41 -60.74 59.50
N ILE A 376 53.79 -61.71 58.65
CA ILE A 376 54.13 -61.48 57.25
C ILE A 376 52.93 -60.93 56.46
N ARG A 377 51.71 -61.38 56.77
CA ARG A 377 50.48 -60.84 56.16
C ARG A 377 50.26 -59.38 56.56
N GLN A 378 50.32 -59.05 57.85
CA GLN A 378 50.17 -57.67 58.35
C GLN A 378 51.27 -56.74 57.82
N GLU A 379 52.52 -57.19 57.70
CA GLU A 379 53.61 -56.40 57.09
C GLU A 379 53.35 -56.10 55.60
N LYS A 380 52.80 -57.06 54.84
CA LYS A 380 52.40 -56.83 53.44
C LYS A 380 51.26 -55.82 53.33
N LEU A 381 50.24 -55.92 54.19
CA LEU A 381 49.12 -54.97 54.21
C LEU A 381 49.58 -53.56 54.61
N GLU A 382 50.48 -53.44 55.59
CA GLU A 382 51.13 -52.17 55.95
C GLU A 382 51.91 -51.55 54.78
N GLN A 383 52.70 -52.35 54.06
CA GLN A 383 53.43 -51.87 52.87
C GLN A 383 52.47 -51.44 51.75
N MET A 384 51.35 -52.16 51.58
CA MET A 384 50.31 -51.88 50.58
C MET A 384 49.50 -50.63 50.94
N ALA A 385 49.11 -50.43 52.20
CA ALA A 385 48.49 -49.19 52.69
C ALA A 385 49.42 -47.98 52.51
N ARG A 386 50.73 -48.12 52.83
CA ARG A 386 51.74 -47.08 52.55
C ARG A 386 51.99 -46.87 51.06
N ARG A 387 51.64 -47.83 50.19
CA ARG A 387 51.65 -47.67 48.71
C ARG A 387 50.40 -46.95 48.23
N PHE A 388 49.24 -47.22 48.84
CA PHE A 388 47.99 -46.49 48.61
C PHE A 388 48.15 -45.01 48.98
N ASP A 389 48.55 -44.69 50.22
CA ASP A 389 48.61 -43.30 50.70
C ASP A 389 49.57 -42.42 49.88
N ARG A 390 50.71 -42.98 49.46
CA ARG A 390 51.66 -42.30 48.55
C ARG A 390 51.08 -42.09 47.15
N LYS A 391 50.37 -43.08 46.60
CA LYS A 391 49.66 -42.91 45.32
C LYS A 391 48.56 -41.85 45.45
N ALA A 392 47.74 -41.92 46.50
CA ALA A 392 46.61 -41.01 46.74
C ALA A 392 47.04 -39.54 46.74
N ALA A 393 48.06 -39.20 47.55
CA ALA A 393 48.59 -37.83 47.60
C ALA A 393 49.02 -37.31 46.20
N MET A 394 49.67 -38.14 45.39
CA MET A 394 50.07 -37.74 44.02
C MET A 394 48.87 -37.53 43.07
N ARG A 395 47.74 -38.25 43.28
CA ARG A 395 46.52 -38.06 42.48
C ARG A 395 45.77 -36.82 42.95
N GLU A 396 45.65 -36.62 44.27
CA GLU A 396 45.00 -35.45 44.87
C GLU A 396 45.65 -34.13 44.38
N THR A 397 46.99 -34.03 44.40
CA THR A 397 47.70 -32.84 43.87
C THR A 397 47.44 -32.64 42.37
N TRP A 398 47.65 -33.67 41.56
CA TRP A 398 47.48 -33.58 40.09
C TRP A 398 46.03 -33.23 39.69
N LEU A 399 45.03 -33.76 40.41
CA LEU A 399 43.62 -33.44 40.22
C LEU A 399 43.35 -31.96 40.50
N LEU A 400 43.83 -31.43 41.63
CA LEU A 400 43.64 -30.02 42.00
C LEU A 400 44.34 -29.05 41.02
N GLU A 401 45.50 -29.43 40.48
CA GLU A 401 46.20 -28.66 39.44
C GLU A 401 45.42 -28.64 38.12
N ASN A 402 44.91 -29.80 37.66
CA ASN A 402 44.16 -29.89 36.40
C ASN A 402 42.76 -29.25 36.51
N GLN A 403 42.08 -29.35 37.66
CA GLN A 403 40.82 -28.64 37.91
C GLN A 403 41.01 -27.12 37.75
N ARG A 404 42.11 -26.55 38.25
CA ARG A 404 42.45 -25.13 38.09
C ARG A 404 42.72 -24.75 36.63
N LEU A 405 43.38 -25.63 35.86
CA LEU A 405 43.68 -25.41 34.44
C LEU A 405 42.42 -25.47 33.56
N VAL A 406 41.49 -26.37 33.88
CA VAL A 406 40.23 -26.58 33.14
C VAL A 406 39.17 -25.53 33.50
N ALA A 407 39.21 -24.97 34.71
CA ALA A 407 38.29 -23.91 35.15
C ALA A 407 38.46 -22.57 34.40
N GLN A 408 39.58 -22.34 33.70
CA GLN A 408 39.87 -21.08 33.01
C GLN A 408 39.38 -21.09 31.54
N ASP A 409 38.54 -20.13 31.17
CA ASP A 409 37.96 -19.98 29.82
C ASP A 409 38.84 -19.10 28.90
N ASN A 410 40.11 -19.50 28.73
CA ASN A 410 41.10 -18.78 27.93
C ASN A 410 40.94 -19.06 26.42
N PHE A 411 39.78 -18.74 25.85
CA PHE A 411 39.40 -19.14 24.48
C PHE A 411 39.86 -18.19 23.36
N GLY A 412 39.94 -16.89 23.63
CA GLY A 412 40.29 -15.86 22.64
C GLY A 412 39.08 -15.18 21.99
N TYR A 413 39.34 -14.21 21.11
CA TYR A 413 38.33 -13.29 20.56
C TYR A 413 38.07 -13.43 19.05
N ASP A 414 38.79 -14.33 18.37
CA ASP A 414 38.66 -14.62 16.94
C ASP A 414 38.55 -16.14 16.69
N LEU A 415 38.15 -16.50 15.47
CA LEU A 415 38.00 -17.91 15.06
C LEU A 415 39.32 -18.72 15.18
N PRO A 416 40.49 -18.24 14.72
CA PRO A 416 41.75 -18.98 14.85
C PRO A 416 42.17 -19.26 16.30
N ALA A 417 42.02 -18.30 17.22
CA ALA A 417 42.34 -18.48 18.64
C ALA A 417 41.40 -19.50 19.30
N VAL A 418 40.10 -19.43 18.99
CA VAL A 418 39.10 -20.37 19.53
C VAL A 418 39.30 -21.79 18.97
N GLU A 419 39.67 -21.95 17.69
CA GLU A 419 40.05 -23.27 17.16
C GLU A 419 41.38 -23.80 17.73
N ALA A 420 42.34 -22.92 18.01
CA ALA A 420 43.55 -23.30 18.73
C ALA A 420 43.26 -23.68 20.20
N ALA A 421 42.31 -23.01 20.85
CA ALA A 421 41.82 -23.36 22.19
C ALA A 421 41.10 -24.72 22.18
N LYS A 422 40.31 -25.03 21.15
CA LYS A 422 39.68 -26.34 20.96
C LYS A 422 40.71 -27.46 20.82
N LYS A 423 41.70 -27.30 19.92
CA LYS A 423 42.80 -28.27 19.76
C LYS A 423 43.58 -28.49 21.06
N LYS A 424 43.80 -27.44 21.88
CA LYS A 424 44.39 -27.56 23.22
C LYS A 424 43.47 -28.29 24.20
N HIS A 425 42.16 -28.07 24.14
CA HIS A 425 41.20 -28.74 25.00
C HIS A 425 41.04 -30.23 24.68
N ASP A 426 40.96 -30.61 23.40
CA ASP A 426 40.87 -32.00 22.97
C ASP A 426 42.15 -32.79 23.35
N ALA A 427 43.32 -32.14 23.30
CA ALA A 427 44.57 -32.71 23.83
C ALA A 427 44.53 -32.90 25.35
N ILE A 428 44.06 -31.90 26.11
CA ILE A 428 43.89 -31.99 27.57
C ILE A 428 42.88 -33.08 27.97
N GLU A 429 41.78 -33.25 27.23
CA GLU A 429 40.86 -34.39 27.45
C GLU A 429 41.57 -35.74 27.23
N THR A 430 42.39 -35.85 26.18
CA THR A 430 43.13 -37.08 25.86
C THR A 430 44.15 -37.43 26.96
N ASP A 431 44.93 -36.44 27.40
CA ASP A 431 45.91 -36.59 28.49
C ASP A 431 45.24 -36.95 29.84
N ILE A 432 44.06 -36.37 30.12
CA ILE A 432 43.30 -36.68 31.32
C ILE A 432 42.67 -38.08 31.22
N ALA A 433 42.08 -38.46 30.08
CA ALA A 433 41.53 -39.80 29.89
C ALA A 433 42.60 -40.90 30.05
N ALA A 434 43.81 -40.70 29.52
CA ALA A 434 44.95 -41.59 29.72
C ALA A 434 45.43 -41.67 31.20
N TYR A 435 44.98 -40.76 32.07
CA TYR A 435 45.23 -40.81 33.50
C TYR A 435 44.21 -41.68 34.27
N GLU A 436 43.10 -42.11 33.66
CA GLU A 436 42.06 -42.89 34.35
C GLU A 436 42.58 -44.20 34.94
N GLU A 437 43.43 -44.94 34.21
CA GLU A 437 44.12 -46.14 34.74
C GLU A 437 44.89 -45.86 36.03
N ARG A 438 45.44 -44.65 36.18
CA ARG A 438 46.24 -44.24 37.35
C ARG A 438 45.37 -43.96 38.58
N VAL A 439 44.07 -43.75 38.39
CA VAL A 439 43.03 -43.70 39.44
C VAL A 439 42.47 -45.10 39.69
N GLN A 440 42.20 -45.88 38.65
CA GLN A 440 41.71 -47.26 38.77
C GLN A 440 42.69 -48.16 39.57
N VAL A 441 44.00 -48.04 39.29
CA VAL A 441 45.08 -48.70 40.05
C VAL A 441 45.17 -48.28 41.53
N LEU A 442 44.53 -47.18 41.94
CA LEU A 442 44.35 -46.80 43.35
C LEU A 442 43.08 -47.42 43.94
N VAL A 443 41.99 -47.46 43.17
CA VAL A 443 40.74 -48.16 43.53
C VAL A 443 41.00 -49.65 43.77
N ASP A 444 41.81 -50.31 42.94
CA ASP A 444 42.06 -51.75 43.07
C ASP A 444 42.93 -52.11 44.29
N ILE A 445 43.90 -51.26 44.65
CA ILE A 445 44.64 -51.42 45.91
C ILE A 445 43.71 -51.22 47.12
N SER A 446 42.71 -50.34 47.03
CA SER A 446 41.69 -50.21 48.07
C SER A 446 40.84 -51.47 48.21
N LYS A 447 40.43 -52.10 47.10
CA LYS A 447 39.68 -53.37 47.11
C LYS A 447 40.51 -54.53 47.69
N GLU A 448 41.80 -54.59 47.37
CA GLU A 448 42.73 -55.61 47.87
C GLU A 448 42.89 -55.52 49.40
N LEU A 449 43.06 -54.30 49.93
CA LEU A 449 43.13 -54.06 51.38
C LEU A 449 41.80 -54.32 52.11
N GLU A 450 40.67 -54.07 51.45
CA GLU A 450 39.33 -54.37 51.97
C GLU A 450 39.06 -55.88 52.02
N SER A 451 39.42 -56.64 50.97
CA SER A 451 39.22 -58.09 50.90
C SER A 451 40.09 -58.85 51.93
N GLU A 452 41.33 -58.40 52.14
CA GLU A 452 42.24 -58.86 53.20
C GLU A 452 41.87 -58.34 54.61
N ARG A 453 40.79 -57.55 54.73
CA ARG A 453 40.24 -57.01 55.99
C ARG A 453 41.25 -56.20 56.80
N TYR A 454 42.06 -55.37 56.14
CA TYR A 454 43.00 -54.47 56.83
C TYR A 454 42.26 -53.57 57.84
N HIS A 455 42.81 -53.38 59.04
CA HIS A 455 42.11 -52.76 60.17
C HIS A 455 41.62 -51.33 59.91
N ASP A 456 42.34 -50.57 59.08
CA ASP A 456 42.02 -49.18 58.73
C ASP A 456 41.51 -49.05 57.28
N ALA A 457 40.89 -50.10 56.74
CA ALA A 457 40.27 -50.08 55.41
C ALA A 457 39.24 -48.94 55.24
N LYS A 458 38.58 -48.50 56.33
CA LYS A 458 37.61 -47.39 56.29
C LYS A 458 38.24 -46.02 55.97
N ARG A 459 39.44 -45.71 56.47
CA ARG A 459 40.16 -44.47 56.08
C ARG A 459 40.56 -44.52 54.61
N ILE A 460 41.02 -45.69 54.17
CA ILE A 460 41.46 -45.95 52.80
C ILE A 460 40.29 -45.81 51.82
N ASP A 461 39.14 -46.40 52.13
CA ASP A 461 37.91 -46.26 51.34
C ASP A 461 37.40 -44.81 51.30
N ALA A 462 37.38 -44.11 52.43
CA ALA A 462 36.99 -42.70 52.48
C ALA A 462 37.93 -41.81 51.62
N ARG A 463 39.24 -42.07 51.65
CA ARG A 463 40.22 -41.36 50.81
C ARG A 463 40.10 -41.72 49.32
N LYS A 464 39.83 -43.00 49.00
CA LYS A 464 39.48 -43.44 47.65
C LYS A 464 38.25 -42.68 47.13
N GLY A 465 37.20 -42.57 47.95
CA GLY A 465 36.01 -41.78 47.64
C GLY A 465 36.28 -40.29 47.42
N ASN A 466 37.22 -39.70 48.17
CA ASN A 466 37.67 -38.32 47.93
C ASN A 466 38.37 -38.16 46.57
N VAL A 467 39.30 -39.06 46.23
CA VAL A 467 39.98 -39.06 44.92
C VAL A 467 39.00 -39.22 43.77
N LEU A 468 38.00 -40.10 43.91
CA LEU A 468 36.95 -40.30 42.90
C LEU A 468 36.10 -39.04 42.72
N ARG A 469 35.60 -38.40 43.79
CA ARG A 469 34.85 -37.13 43.68
C ARG A 469 35.65 -36.01 43.01
N LEU A 470 36.95 -35.92 43.27
CA LEU A 470 37.83 -34.95 42.60
C LEU A 470 38.04 -35.28 41.11
N TRP A 471 38.05 -36.56 40.74
CA TRP A 471 38.09 -37.02 39.35
C TRP A 471 36.77 -36.75 38.62
N ASP A 472 35.63 -37.09 39.23
CA ASP A 472 34.29 -36.86 38.68
C ASP A 472 34.05 -35.36 38.43
N TYR A 473 34.40 -34.51 39.40
CA TYR A 473 34.32 -33.06 39.27
C TYR A 473 35.27 -32.49 38.20
N LEU A 474 36.45 -33.10 38.00
CA LEU A 474 37.33 -32.74 36.87
C LEU A 474 36.69 -33.09 35.52
N GLN A 475 36.01 -34.23 35.41
CA GLN A 475 35.25 -34.58 34.21
C GLN A 475 34.06 -33.64 33.97
N GLU A 476 33.34 -33.24 35.02
CA GLU A 476 32.27 -32.23 34.90
C GLU A 476 32.81 -30.88 34.43
N LEU A 477 33.92 -30.40 35.00
CA LEU A 477 34.59 -29.18 34.54
C LEU A 477 35.05 -29.28 33.08
N LEU A 478 35.56 -30.44 32.63
CA LEU A 478 35.92 -30.67 31.23
C LEU A 478 34.68 -30.55 30.32
N ARG A 479 33.62 -31.30 30.59
CA ARG A 479 32.36 -31.26 29.81
C ARG A 479 31.77 -29.84 29.78
N ALA A 480 31.78 -29.13 30.91
CA ALA A 480 31.31 -27.75 31.00
C ALA A 480 32.21 -26.76 30.25
N ARG A 481 33.54 -26.94 30.24
CA ARG A 481 34.47 -26.15 29.41
C ARG A 481 34.23 -26.42 27.93
N ARG A 482 34.03 -27.69 27.53
CA ARG A 482 33.72 -28.08 26.14
C ARG A 482 32.46 -27.39 25.63
N ALA A 483 31.37 -27.42 26.40
CA ALA A 483 30.11 -26.79 26.03
C ALA A 483 30.22 -25.26 25.88
N ARG A 484 31.05 -24.61 26.70
CA ARG A 484 31.34 -23.16 26.59
C ARG A 484 32.22 -22.85 25.37
N LEU A 485 33.23 -23.69 25.11
CA LEU A 485 34.15 -23.55 23.98
C LEU A 485 33.45 -23.80 22.64
N GLU A 486 32.56 -24.79 22.54
CA GLU A 486 31.78 -25.02 21.32
C GLU A 486 30.84 -23.85 21.01
N LYS A 487 30.20 -23.26 22.04
CA LYS A 487 29.39 -22.04 21.89
C LYS A 487 30.22 -20.84 21.38
N ASN A 488 31.44 -20.66 21.87
CA ASN A 488 32.36 -19.66 21.31
C ASN A 488 32.69 -19.96 19.85
N LEU A 489 33.01 -21.21 19.53
CA LEU A 489 33.38 -21.62 18.17
C LEU A 489 32.23 -21.42 17.18
N THR A 490 30.99 -21.75 17.57
CA THR A 490 29.79 -21.47 16.76
C THR A 490 29.61 -19.98 16.53
N LEU A 491 29.70 -19.13 17.56
CA LEU A 491 29.55 -17.69 17.39
C LEU A 491 30.64 -17.08 16.51
N GLN A 492 31.90 -17.49 16.68
CA GLN A 492 33.02 -17.02 15.84
C GLN A 492 32.88 -17.48 14.37
N ARG A 493 32.31 -18.66 14.12
CA ARG A 493 31.97 -19.11 12.76
C ARG A 493 30.85 -18.28 12.15
N ILE A 494 29.82 -17.92 12.93
CA ILE A 494 28.76 -17.00 12.47
C ILE A 494 29.35 -15.62 12.16
N PHE A 495 30.21 -15.05 13.02
CA PHE A 495 30.90 -13.78 12.72
C PHE A 495 31.79 -13.86 11.47
N GLN A 496 32.43 -15.00 11.21
CA GLN A 496 33.21 -15.22 9.98
C GLN A 496 32.31 -15.33 8.74
N GLU A 497 31.13 -15.96 8.85
CA GLU A 497 30.12 -15.94 7.77
C GLU A 497 29.60 -14.51 7.54
N MET A 498 29.26 -13.75 8.58
CA MET A 498 28.85 -12.34 8.45
C MET A 498 29.87 -11.50 7.68
N LEU A 499 31.18 -11.71 7.92
CA LEU A 499 32.24 -11.03 7.18
C LEU A 499 32.30 -11.46 5.70
N TYR A 500 32.06 -12.74 5.38
CA TYR A 500 31.95 -13.18 3.99
C TYR A 500 30.70 -12.61 3.30
N ILE A 501 29.57 -12.48 4.02
CA ILE A 501 28.36 -11.85 3.51
C ILE A 501 28.62 -10.36 3.23
N ILE A 502 29.25 -9.62 4.15
CA ILE A 502 29.61 -8.20 3.95
C ILE A 502 30.55 -8.04 2.74
N SER A 503 31.60 -8.85 2.64
CA SER A 503 32.53 -8.79 1.48
C SER A 503 31.82 -9.04 0.15
N TRP A 504 30.82 -9.94 0.11
CA TRP A 504 30.00 -10.17 -1.08
C TRP A 504 29.07 -8.97 -1.37
N MET A 505 28.52 -8.33 -0.34
CA MET A 505 27.72 -7.11 -0.50
C MET A 505 28.57 -5.95 -1.03
N ASP A 506 29.82 -5.80 -0.59
CA ASP A 506 30.76 -4.81 -1.14
C ASP A 506 31.09 -5.08 -2.63
N ASP A 507 31.31 -6.35 -3.00
CA ASP A 507 31.49 -6.76 -4.40
C ASP A 507 30.25 -6.46 -5.28
N MET A 508 29.03 -6.62 -4.73
CA MET A 508 27.80 -6.26 -5.45
C MET A 508 27.62 -4.75 -5.51
N LYS A 509 27.92 -4.02 -4.43
CA LYS A 509 27.86 -2.56 -4.32
C LYS A 509 28.75 -1.89 -5.39
N ALA A 510 29.95 -2.44 -5.63
CA ALA A 510 30.82 -1.99 -6.71
C ALA A 510 30.21 -2.16 -8.11
N ARG A 511 29.38 -3.20 -8.35
CA ARG A 511 28.65 -3.39 -9.61
C ARG A 511 27.47 -2.44 -9.75
N LEU A 512 26.76 -2.18 -8.66
CA LEU A 512 25.61 -1.27 -8.64
C LEU A 512 26.02 0.19 -8.91
N LEU A 513 27.17 0.60 -8.39
CA LEU A 513 27.76 1.94 -8.58
C LEU A 513 28.41 2.16 -9.96
N ALA A 514 28.31 1.20 -10.89
CA ALA A 514 28.86 1.37 -12.25
C ALA A 514 28.16 2.53 -13.00
N PRO A 515 28.89 3.49 -13.59
CA PRO A 515 28.29 4.68 -14.20
C PRO A 515 27.65 4.45 -15.58
N ASP A 516 27.57 3.20 -16.05
CA ASP A 516 26.96 2.86 -17.34
C ASP A 516 25.45 2.64 -17.20
N PHE A 517 24.69 3.29 -18.09
CA PHE A 517 23.23 3.23 -18.21
C PHE A 517 22.76 3.01 -19.67
N GLY A 518 23.67 2.66 -20.58
CA GLY A 518 23.38 2.36 -21.98
C GLY A 518 23.30 3.59 -22.90
N LYS A 519 23.74 3.41 -24.16
CA LYS A 519 23.87 4.44 -25.22
C LYS A 519 22.83 4.32 -26.33
N HIS A 520 21.96 3.32 -26.25
CA HIS A 520 20.80 3.09 -27.12
C HIS A 520 19.89 2.04 -26.46
N LEU A 521 18.60 2.03 -26.81
CA LEU A 521 17.55 1.22 -26.18
C LEU A 521 17.96 -0.25 -25.90
N LEU A 522 18.50 -0.94 -26.91
CA LEU A 522 18.94 -2.34 -26.81
C LEU A 522 20.06 -2.58 -25.76
N GLU A 523 20.94 -1.60 -25.52
CA GLU A 523 22.00 -1.70 -24.49
C GLU A 523 21.40 -1.46 -23.10
N VAL A 524 20.37 -0.61 -22.98
CA VAL A 524 19.66 -0.40 -21.72
C VAL A 524 18.83 -1.63 -21.32
N ASP A 525 18.13 -2.27 -22.26
CA ASP A 525 17.33 -3.46 -21.98
C ASP A 525 18.22 -4.67 -21.58
N ASP A 526 19.39 -4.83 -22.22
CA ASP A 526 20.41 -5.80 -21.80
C ASP A 526 20.98 -5.48 -20.40
N LEU A 527 21.26 -4.21 -20.10
CA LEU A 527 21.67 -3.78 -18.76
C LEU A 527 20.56 -3.97 -17.71
N LEU A 528 19.29 -3.79 -18.06
CA LEU A 528 18.13 -4.06 -17.20
C LEU A 528 17.93 -5.56 -16.94
N GLN A 529 18.14 -6.42 -17.94
CA GLN A 529 18.12 -7.88 -17.75
C GLN A 529 19.27 -8.33 -16.84
N LYS A 530 20.49 -7.83 -17.06
CA LYS A 530 21.66 -8.07 -16.20
C LYS A 530 21.45 -7.53 -14.78
N HIS A 531 20.77 -6.39 -14.64
CA HIS A 531 20.43 -5.84 -13.34
C HIS A 531 19.37 -6.67 -12.61
N ALA A 532 18.34 -7.16 -13.31
CA ALA A 532 17.34 -8.06 -12.74
C ALA A 532 17.95 -9.37 -12.22
N LEU A 533 19.02 -9.89 -12.87
CA LEU A 533 19.78 -11.02 -12.33
C LEU A 533 20.50 -10.65 -11.01
N LEU A 534 21.14 -9.47 -10.94
CA LEU A 534 21.73 -8.94 -9.70
C LEU A 534 20.68 -8.73 -8.59
N GLU A 535 19.49 -8.24 -8.92
CA GLU A 535 18.39 -8.09 -7.94
C GLU A 535 17.94 -9.45 -7.39
N ASN A 536 17.92 -10.50 -8.22
CA ASN A 536 17.64 -11.88 -7.78
C ASN A 536 18.75 -12.45 -6.90
N ASP A 537 20.03 -12.20 -7.21
CA ASP A 537 21.16 -12.60 -6.37
C ASP A 537 21.11 -11.92 -4.99
N ILE A 538 20.76 -10.63 -4.95
CA ILE A 538 20.55 -9.86 -3.71
C ILE A 538 19.36 -10.41 -2.91
N ALA A 539 18.24 -10.73 -3.58
CA ALA A 539 17.09 -11.34 -2.92
C ALA A 539 17.39 -12.72 -2.32
N GLN A 540 18.14 -13.59 -3.02
CA GLN A 540 18.56 -14.89 -2.49
C GLN A 540 19.50 -14.77 -1.28
N GLN A 541 20.29 -13.70 -1.21
CA GLN A 541 21.18 -13.45 -0.07
C GLN A 541 20.42 -12.99 1.20
N ALA A 542 19.16 -12.55 1.10
CA ALA A 542 18.34 -12.12 2.22
C ALA A 542 18.20 -13.20 3.31
N ASP A 543 17.91 -14.45 2.92
CA ASP A 543 17.75 -15.58 3.84
C ASP A 543 19.05 -15.88 4.60
N ARG A 544 20.21 -15.62 3.98
CA ARG A 544 21.52 -15.81 4.60
C ARG A 544 21.87 -14.70 5.57
N VAL A 545 21.52 -13.44 5.25
CA VAL A 545 21.61 -12.31 6.19
C VAL A 545 20.73 -12.58 7.41
N GLN A 546 19.44 -12.86 7.20
CA GLN A 546 18.50 -13.13 8.28
C GLN A 546 18.89 -14.37 9.11
N GLY A 547 19.35 -15.44 8.46
CA GLY A 547 19.84 -16.65 9.13
C GLY A 547 21.05 -16.39 10.02
N ALA A 548 22.06 -15.67 9.52
CA ALA A 548 23.24 -15.29 10.30
C ALA A 548 22.87 -14.35 11.46
N SER A 549 22.06 -13.32 11.20
CA SER A 549 21.57 -12.39 12.23
C SER A 549 20.79 -13.09 13.33
N ALA A 550 19.83 -13.96 12.98
CA ALA A 550 19.06 -14.74 13.94
C ALA A 550 19.92 -15.73 14.74
N ALA A 551 20.86 -16.43 14.09
CA ALA A 551 21.77 -17.37 14.76
C ALA A 551 22.70 -16.65 15.75
N ALA A 552 23.19 -15.45 15.42
CA ALA A 552 23.98 -14.62 16.34
C ALA A 552 23.16 -14.13 17.54
N LEU A 553 21.94 -13.60 17.30
CA LEU A 553 21.08 -13.05 18.35
C LEU A 553 20.67 -14.07 19.42
N GLN A 554 20.65 -15.37 19.12
CA GLN A 554 20.44 -16.42 20.13
C GLN A 554 21.49 -16.38 21.25
N PHE A 555 22.74 -16.02 20.95
CA PHE A 555 23.81 -15.88 21.94
C PHE A 555 23.73 -14.57 22.75
N ALA A 556 23.05 -13.54 22.23
CA ALA A 556 22.78 -12.30 22.96
C ALA A 556 21.59 -12.45 23.93
N ASN A 557 20.53 -13.11 23.47
CA ASN A 557 19.22 -13.15 24.13
C ASN A 557 19.01 -14.36 25.07
N GLY A 558 19.84 -15.41 24.97
CA GLY A 558 19.73 -16.58 25.85
C GLY A 558 20.23 -16.35 27.28
N ASP A 559 19.59 -17.01 28.25
CA ASP A 559 19.96 -16.99 29.68
C ASP A 559 21.18 -17.85 30.03
N SER A 560 21.66 -18.68 29.09
CA SER A 560 22.82 -19.54 29.29
C SER A 560 24.16 -18.76 29.19
N TYR A 561 25.29 -19.46 29.40
CA TYR A 561 26.64 -18.94 29.18
C TYR A 561 26.75 -18.07 27.91
N LYS A 562 27.27 -16.84 28.08
CA LYS A 562 27.40 -15.82 27.03
C LYS A 562 28.86 -15.76 26.57
N PRO A 563 29.18 -16.06 25.29
CA PRO A 563 30.56 -16.10 24.79
C PRO A 563 31.28 -14.74 24.83
N CYS A 564 30.56 -13.66 24.58
CA CYS A 564 31.04 -12.28 24.62
C CYS A 564 29.91 -11.34 25.10
N ASP A 565 30.17 -10.04 25.12
CA ASP A 565 29.15 -9.03 25.43
C ASP A 565 28.01 -9.08 24.39
N PRO A 566 26.74 -9.27 24.83
CA PRO A 566 25.57 -9.21 23.95
C PRO A 566 25.45 -7.94 23.10
N GLN A 567 26.06 -6.83 23.50
CA GLN A 567 26.09 -5.61 22.69
C GLN A 567 26.96 -5.76 21.44
N VAL A 568 28.16 -6.37 21.55
CA VAL A 568 29.05 -6.63 20.39
C VAL A 568 28.37 -7.54 19.36
N ILE A 569 27.49 -8.44 19.82
CA ILE A 569 26.65 -9.26 18.93
C ILE A 569 25.61 -8.37 18.21
N ARG A 570 24.87 -7.54 18.95
CA ARG A 570 23.86 -6.64 18.38
C ARG A 570 24.46 -5.62 17.40
N ASP A 571 25.59 -5.02 17.73
CA ASP A 571 26.27 -4.04 16.88
C ASP A 571 26.70 -4.65 15.53
N ARG A 572 27.20 -5.90 15.55
CA ARG A 572 27.58 -6.65 14.34
C ARG A 572 26.37 -7.06 13.50
N VAL A 573 25.27 -7.48 14.14
CA VAL A 573 23.99 -7.78 13.47
C VAL A 573 23.43 -6.53 12.81
N GLN A 574 23.35 -5.42 13.55
CA GLN A 574 22.87 -4.14 13.04
C GLN A 574 23.74 -3.64 11.87
N HIS A 575 25.06 -3.82 11.92
CA HIS A 575 25.94 -3.49 10.80
C HIS A 575 25.68 -4.36 9.57
N LEU A 576 25.48 -5.68 9.73
CA LEU A 576 25.15 -6.59 8.63
C LEU A 576 23.82 -6.19 7.97
N ASP A 577 22.78 -6.00 8.78
CA ASP A 577 21.44 -5.65 8.32
C ASP A 577 21.44 -4.26 7.64
N MET A 578 22.23 -3.31 8.13
CA MET A 578 22.37 -1.95 7.56
C MET A 578 23.15 -1.96 6.22
N CYS A 579 24.21 -2.76 6.08
CA CYS A 579 24.89 -2.96 4.79
C CYS A 579 23.96 -3.60 3.75
N TYR A 580 23.10 -4.54 4.17
CA TYR A 580 22.11 -5.14 3.27
C TYR A 580 21.04 -4.12 2.83
N GLN A 581 20.54 -3.28 3.75
CA GLN A 581 19.61 -2.19 3.43
C GLN A 581 20.23 -1.16 2.46
N GLU A 582 21.50 -0.78 2.65
CA GLU A 582 22.22 0.10 1.72
C GLU A 582 22.36 -0.53 0.33
N LEU A 583 22.65 -1.83 0.26
CA LEU A 583 22.75 -2.56 -1.01
C LEU A 583 21.41 -2.60 -1.75
N CYS A 584 20.30 -2.87 -1.05
CA CYS A 584 18.95 -2.82 -1.62
C CYS A 584 18.57 -1.40 -2.10
N ALA A 585 18.94 -0.36 -1.36
CA ALA A 585 18.69 1.03 -1.76
C ALA A 585 19.46 1.40 -3.04
N LEU A 586 20.74 1.01 -3.14
CA LEU A 586 21.56 1.23 -4.33
C LEU A 586 21.10 0.40 -5.53
N ALA A 587 20.51 -0.79 -5.30
CA ALA A 587 19.89 -1.57 -6.36
C ALA A 587 18.65 -0.85 -6.91
N ALA A 588 17.74 -0.40 -6.04
CA ALA A 588 16.56 0.36 -6.43
C ALA A 588 16.91 1.68 -7.13
N GLU A 589 17.95 2.41 -6.67
CA GLU A 589 18.40 3.63 -7.35
C GLU A 589 18.98 3.33 -8.74
N ARG A 590 19.80 2.27 -8.86
CA ARG A 590 20.31 1.82 -10.17
C ARG A 590 19.16 1.46 -11.11
N ARG A 591 18.16 0.71 -10.62
CA ARG A 591 16.98 0.34 -11.41
C ARG A 591 16.25 1.57 -11.92
N ALA A 592 15.93 2.52 -11.04
CA ALA A 592 15.25 3.75 -11.41
C ALA A 592 16.01 4.55 -12.49
N ARG A 593 17.34 4.66 -12.37
CA ARG A 593 18.20 5.33 -13.38
C ARG A 593 18.25 4.56 -14.72
N LEU A 594 18.25 3.23 -14.70
CA LEU A 594 18.19 2.40 -15.92
C LEU A 594 16.81 2.49 -16.59
N GLU A 595 15.72 2.48 -15.82
CA GLU A 595 14.35 2.63 -16.36
C GLU A 595 14.12 4.03 -16.93
N GLN A 596 14.64 5.08 -16.28
CA GLN A 596 14.75 6.43 -16.83
C GLN A 596 15.52 6.46 -18.17
N SER A 597 16.71 5.85 -18.22
CA SER A 597 17.48 5.73 -19.48
C SER A 597 16.68 5.03 -20.57
N ARG A 598 15.94 3.96 -20.24
CA ARG A 598 15.12 3.22 -21.19
C ARG A 598 13.98 4.09 -21.74
N LEU A 599 13.27 4.83 -20.89
CA LEU A 599 12.22 5.76 -21.32
C LEU A 599 12.75 6.81 -22.31
N PHE A 600 13.91 7.40 -22.01
CA PHE A 600 14.57 8.36 -22.90
C PHE A 600 14.98 7.77 -24.25
N TRP A 601 15.57 6.58 -24.26
CA TRP A 601 15.94 5.92 -25.51
C TRP A 601 14.74 5.38 -26.30
N ASN A 602 13.63 5.05 -25.64
CA ASN A 602 12.36 4.72 -26.31
C ASN A 602 11.76 5.97 -26.98
N PHE A 603 11.62 7.07 -26.24
CA PHE A 603 11.17 8.36 -26.77
C PHE A 603 12.00 8.81 -27.99
N LEU A 604 13.34 8.73 -27.91
CA LEU A 604 14.20 9.08 -29.04
C LEU A 604 14.01 8.16 -30.26
N TRP A 605 13.72 6.88 -30.04
CA TRP A 605 13.42 5.95 -31.13
C TRP A 605 12.06 6.28 -31.79
N GLU A 606 11.01 6.49 -31.01
CA GLU A 606 9.67 6.82 -31.51
C GLU A 606 9.63 8.17 -32.24
N VAL A 607 10.34 9.18 -31.72
CA VAL A 607 10.57 10.45 -32.44
C VAL A 607 11.28 10.20 -33.77
N THR A 608 12.30 9.33 -33.81
CA THR A 608 13.05 9.05 -35.04
C THR A 608 12.19 8.34 -36.10
N GLU A 609 11.35 7.39 -35.70
CA GLU A 609 10.39 6.72 -36.60
C GLU A 609 9.33 7.70 -37.13
N LEU A 610 8.83 8.60 -36.29
CA LEU A 610 7.88 9.64 -36.70
C LEU A 610 8.54 10.68 -37.62
N GLU A 611 9.75 11.17 -37.33
CA GLU A 611 10.52 12.05 -38.24
C GLU A 611 10.76 11.39 -39.62
N SER A 612 11.12 10.10 -39.61
CA SER A 612 11.36 9.32 -40.83
C SER A 612 10.10 9.28 -41.72
N TRP A 613 8.93 9.01 -41.12
CA TRP A 613 7.65 9.02 -41.83
C TRP A 613 7.24 10.42 -42.29
N ILE A 614 7.46 11.47 -41.49
CA ILE A 614 7.14 12.85 -41.91
C ILE A 614 7.94 13.20 -43.17
N ARG A 615 9.25 12.92 -43.18
CA ARG A 615 10.14 13.16 -44.34
C ARG A 615 9.73 12.35 -45.58
N GLU A 616 9.31 11.09 -45.40
CA GLU A 616 8.78 10.26 -46.49
C GLU A 616 7.54 10.91 -47.13
N LYS A 617 6.56 11.32 -46.32
CA LYS A 617 5.30 11.90 -46.81
C LYS A 617 5.48 13.31 -47.37
N GLU A 618 6.31 14.13 -46.73
CA GLU A 618 6.71 15.46 -47.22
C GLU A 618 7.28 15.36 -48.64
N HIS A 619 8.20 14.42 -48.88
CA HIS A 619 8.80 14.19 -50.19
C HIS A 619 7.76 13.77 -51.25
N ILE A 620 6.83 12.87 -50.90
CA ILE A 620 5.77 12.40 -51.80
C ILE A 620 4.79 13.53 -52.18
N PHE A 621 4.33 14.30 -51.20
CA PHE A 621 3.24 15.27 -51.39
C PHE A 621 3.67 16.67 -51.82
N SER A 622 4.97 16.99 -51.78
CA SER A 622 5.57 18.19 -52.37
C SER A 622 5.51 18.25 -53.91
N SER A 623 4.98 17.23 -54.57
CA SER A 623 4.86 17.13 -56.03
C SER A 623 3.78 18.08 -56.60
N LEU A 624 4.15 18.94 -57.56
CA LEU A 624 3.24 19.90 -58.22
C LEU A 624 2.25 19.28 -59.24
N ASP A 625 2.02 17.95 -59.20
CA ASP A 625 1.01 17.30 -60.04
C ASP A 625 -0.37 17.33 -59.36
N TYR A 626 -1.29 18.09 -59.96
CA TYR A 626 -2.67 18.22 -59.52
C TYR A 626 -3.67 17.51 -60.45
N GLY A 627 -3.21 16.85 -61.52
CA GLY A 627 -4.05 16.23 -62.55
C GLY A 627 -4.13 17.06 -63.85
N LYS A 628 -4.71 16.44 -64.90
CA LYS A 628 -4.77 16.97 -66.27
C LYS A 628 -6.18 17.00 -66.87
N ASP A 629 -7.14 16.41 -66.16
CA ASP A 629 -8.56 16.35 -66.47
C ASP A 629 -9.35 16.13 -65.17
N LEU A 630 -10.67 16.26 -65.21
CA LEU A 630 -11.52 16.08 -64.03
C LEU A 630 -11.33 14.70 -63.38
N THR A 631 -11.14 13.65 -64.19
CA THR A 631 -10.96 12.26 -63.74
C THR A 631 -9.69 12.09 -62.91
N SER A 632 -8.55 12.56 -63.40
CA SER A 632 -7.26 12.44 -62.70
C SER A 632 -7.22 13.30 -61.43
N VAL A 633 -7.86 14.48 -61.44
CA VAL A 633 -8.02 15.32 -60.23
C VAL A 633 -8.81 14.57 -59.16
N LEU A 634 -9.95 13.94 -59.50
CA LEU A 634 -10.76 13.18 -58.55
C LEU A 634 -10.01 11.96 -57.97
N VAL A 635 -9.21 11.27 -58.77
CA VAL A 635 -8.32 10.19 -58.30
C VAL A 635 -7.23 10.72 -57.36
N LEU A 636 -6.65 11.89 -57.64
CA LEU A 636 -5.65 12.53 -56.78
C LEU A 636 -6.28 13.06 -55.48
N GLN A 637 -7.50 13.58 -55.51
CA GLN A 637 -8.27 13.93 -54.31
C GLN A 637 -8.57 12.70 -53.44
N SER A 638 -8.98 11.59 -54.04
CA SER A 638 -9.22 10.33 -53.31
C SER A 638 -7.95 9.81 -52.63
N LYS A 639 -6.81 9.81 -53.34
CA LYS A 639 -5.50 9.47 -52.74
C LYS A 639 -5.07 10.44 -51.64
N HIS A 640 -5.40 11.73 -51.79
CA HIS A 640 -5.08 12.73 -50.78
C HIS A 640 -5.95 12.60 -49.52
N SER A 641 -7.24 12.26 -49.66
CA SER A 641 -8.11 11.94 -48.52
C SER A 641 -7.54 10.78 -47.69
N ALA A 642 -7.12 9.69 -48.34
CA ALA A 642 -6.49 8.57 -47.63
C ALA A 642 -5.18 8.95 -46.91
N PHE A 643 -4.46 9.97 -47.39
CA PHE A 643 -3.31 10.53 -46.68
C PHE A 643 -3.72 11.44 -45.50
N GLU A 644 -4.80 12.21 -45.61
CA GLU A 644 -5.37 12.92 -44.45
C GLU A 644 -5.87 11.95 -43.37
N ASP A 645 -6.41 10.79 -43.77
CA ASP A 645 -6.80 9.71 -42.86
C ASP A 645 -5.55 9.08 -42.17
N GLU A 646 -4.46 8.82 -42.91
CA GLU A 646 -3.17 8.40 -42.33
C GLU A 646 -2.59 9.44 -41.37
N LEU A 647 -2.66 10.73 -41.72
CA LEU A 647 -2.16 11.85 -40.92
C LEU A 647 -2.98 11.98 -39.62
N GLY A 648 -4.31 11.91 -39.72
CA GLY A 648 -5.21 11.90 -38.56
C GLY A 648 -5.01 10.69 -37.65
N ALA A 649 -4.77 9.50 -38.21
CA ALA A 649 -4.46 8.30 -37.43
C ALA A 649 -3.11 8.39 -36.70
N ARG A 650 -2.08 8.98 -37.32
CA ARG A 650 -0.76 9.17 -36.67
C ARG A 650 -0.72 10.37 -35.72
N ARG A 651 -1.66 11.31 -35.82
CA ARG A 651 -1.77 12.47 -34.91
C ARG A 651 -1.80 12.04 -33.44
N SER A 652 -2.57 10.99 -33.10
CA SER A 652 -2.64 10.47 -31.73
C SER A 652 -1.32 9.88 -31.22
N ASN A 653 -0.49 9.32 -32.12
CA ASN A 653 0.84 8.84 -31.76
C ASN A 653 1.78 10.03 -31.47
N LEU A 654 1.79 11.06 -32.33
CA LEU A 654 2.55 12.28 -32.06
C LEU A 654 2.14 12.92 -30.73
N ASP A 655 0.84 13.08 -30.48
CA ASP A 655 0.34 13.71 -29.25
C ASP A 655 0.65 12.86 -28.00
N GLN A 656 0.74 11.52 -28.12
CA GLN A 656 1.26 10.64 -27.06
C GLN A 656 2.76 10.86 -26.83
N VAL A 657 3.59 10.78 -27.88
CA VAL A 657 5.06 10.96 -27.78
C VAL A 657 5.41 12.33 -27.20
N LEU A 658 4.68 13.38 -27.57
CA LEU A 658 4.83 14.72 -26.98
C LEU A 658 4.43 14.73 -25.49
N ALA A 659 3.35 14.06 -25.10
CA ALA A 659 2.93 13.98 -23.69
C ALA A 659 3.94 13.20 -22.82
N GLU A 660 4.54 12.12 -23.35
CA GLU A 660 5.62 11.38 -22.69
C GLU A 660 6.90 12.22 -22.58
N GLY A 661 7.22 13.03 -23.60
CA GLY A 661 8.30 14.01 -23.54
C GLY A 661 8.07 15.09 -22.47
N ASP A 662 6.86 15.66 -22.40
CA ASP A 662 6.47 16.63 -21.36
C ASP A 662 6.49 16.00 -19.95
N GLU A 663 6.18 14.71 -19.81
CA GLU A 663 6.32 13.96 -18.55
C GLU A 663 7.78 13.84 -18.13
N MET A 664 8.64 13.48 -19.07
CA MET A 664 10.08 13.35 -18.86
C MET A 664 10.72 14.69 -18.46
N ILE A 665 10.28 15.80 -19.06
CA ILE A 665 10.70 17.16 -18.67
C ILE A 665 10.14 17.54 -17.29
N ARG A 666 8.87 17.26 -16.99
CA ARG A 666 8.26 17.50 -15.66
C ARG A 666 8.93 16.72 -14.53
N ALA A 667 9.57 15.59 -14.84
CA ALA A 667 10.30 14.74 -13.90
C ALA A 667 11.77 15.15 -13.68
N ASP A 668 12.23 16.27 -14.25
CA ASP A 668 13.63 16.74 -14.24
C ASP A 668 14.63 15.66 -14.70
N HIS A 669 14.25 14.94 -15.76
CA HIS A 669 15.02 13.83 -16.31
C HIS A 669 16.37 14.30 -16.91
N PHE A 670 17.43 13.50 -16.80
CA PHE A 670 18.78 13.88 -17.26
C PHE A 670 18.85 14.26 -18.76
N GLY A 671 17.96 13.70 -19.57
CA GLY A 671 17.84 13.96 -21.01
C GLY A 671 16.93 15.14 -21.40
N SER A 672 16.28 15.83 -20.45
CA SER A 672 15.18 16.78 -20.70
C SER A 672 15.50 17.86 -21.75
N SER A 673 16.73 18.38 -21.77
CA SER A 673 17.18 19.35 -22.79
C SER A 673 17.10 18.79 -24.21
N LYS A 674 17.53 17.54 -24.42
CA LYS A 674 17.46 16.87 -25.73
C LYS A 674 16.04 16.46 -26.10
N VAL A 675 15.24 16.03 -25.11
CA VAL A 675 13.80 15.77 -25.27
C VAL A 675 13.09 17.03 -25.78
N GLN A 676 13.31 18.17 -25.13
CA GLN A 676 12.68 19.45 -25.50
C GLN A 676 13.08 19.92 -26.91
N GLU A 677 14.35 19.72 -27.31
CA GLU A 677 14.83 20.00 -28.68
C GLU A 677 14.11 19.11 -29.72
N CYS A 678 14.04 17.80 -29.45
CA CYS A 678 13.36 16.83 -30.31
C CYS A 678 11.86 17.12 -30.43
N MET A 679 11.17 17.45 -29.33
CA MET A 679 9.74 17.82 -29.33
C MET A 679 9.48 19.05 -30.21
N HIS A 680 10.32 20.10 -30.13
CA HIS A 680 10.19 21.28 -30.99
C HIS A 680 10.46 20.94 -32.46
N GLY A 681 11.49 20.13 -32.73
CA GLY A 681 11.84 19.68 -34.07
C GLY A 681 10.69 18.94 -34.75
N ILE A 682 10.11 17.94 -34.07
CA ILE A 682 9.05 17.11 -34.65
C ILE A 682 7.69 17.85 -34.73
N ALA A 683 7.35 18.68 -33.74
CA ALA A 683 6.15 19.51 -33.81
C ALA A 683 6.21 20.57 -34.92
N SER A 684 7.41 21.05 -35.27
CA SER A 684 7.62 21.93 -36.43
C SER A 684 7.49 21.18 -37.76
N GLN A 685 8.12 20.00 -37.89
CA GLN A 685 8.03 19.15 -39.09
C GLN A 685 6.59 18.70 -39.34
N TRP A 686 5.85 18.31 -38.29
CA TRP A 686 4.45 17.92 -38.40
C TRP A 686 3.55 19.08 -38.86
N ARG A 687 3.75 20.29 -38.30
CA ARG A 687 2.99 21.48 -38.74
C ARG A 687 3.26 21.81 -40.22
N GLN A 688 4.50 21.70 -40.67
CA GLN A 688 4.87 21.87 -42.08
C GLN A 688 4.16 20.82 -42.97
N LEU A 689 4.02 19.59 -42.51
CA LEU A 689 3.26 18.55 -43.22
C LEU A 689 1.74 18.85 -43.24
N GLU A 690 1.16 19.35 -42.14
CA GLU A 690 -0.24 19.81 -42.07
C GLU A 690 -0.49 21.01 -43.03
N GLU A 691 0.43 21.97 -43.09
CA GLU A 691 0.38 23.13 -44.00
C GLU A 691 0.51 22.70 -45.48
N LEU A 692 1.45 21.81 -45.81
CA LEU A 692 1.59 21.24 -47.16
C LEU A 692 0.37 20.42 -47.58
N ALA A 693 -0.23 19.66 -46.65
CA ALA A 693 -1.46 18.92 -46.90
C ALA A 693 -2.62 19.87 -47.24
N ALA A 694 -2.84 20.91 -46.42
CA ALA A 694 -3.88 21.91 -46.64
C ALA A 694 -3.71 22.66 -47.97
N PHE A 695 -2.47 23.05 -48.31
CA PHE A 695 -2.14 23.69 -49.60
C PHE A 695 -2.45 22.76 -50.80
N ARG A 696 -2.01 21.49 -50.72
CA ARG A 696 -2.31 20.49 -51.75
C ARG A 696 -3.82 20.26 -51.92
N LYS A 697 -4.56 20.17 -50.81
CA LYS A 697 -6.02 20.02 -50.79
C LYS A 697 -6.73 21.16 -51.50
N GLN A 698 -6.28 22.40 -51.28
CA GLN A 698 -6.86 23.57 -51.92
C GLN A 698 -6.58 23.59 -53.42
N ASN A 699 -5.33 23.36 -53.84
CA ASN A 699 -4.97 23.33 -55.26
C ASN A 699 -5.68 22.21 -56.03
N LEU A 700 -5.87 21.02 -55.43
CA LEU A 700 -6.67 19.94 -56.01
C LEU A 700 -8.17 20.29 -56.12
N ARG A 701 -8.72 21.12 -55.22
CA ARG A 701 -10.12 21.59 -55.29
C ARG A 701 -10.30 22.67 -56.35
N ASP A 702 -9.37 23.60 -56.47
CA ASP A 702 -9.45 24.67 -57.48
C ASP A 702 -9.17 24.13 -58.89
N THR A 703 -8.28 23.15 -59.02
CA THR A 703 -8.10 22.40 -60.28
C THR A 703 -9.37 21.62 -60.66
N GLN A 704 -10.08 21.03 -59.69
CA GLN A 704 -11.39 20.39 -59.94
C GLN A 704 -12.42 21.42 -60.43
N ARG A 705 -12.56 22.55 -59.72
CA ARG A 705 -13.49 23.63 -60.06
C ARG A 705 -13.24 24.19 -61.47
N PHE A 706 -11.97 24.29 -61.87
CA PHE A 706 -11.56 24.69 -63.21
C PHE A 706 -12.07 23.73 -64.29
N PHE A 707 -11.79 22.43 -64.18
CA PHE A 707 -12.26 21.45 -65.17
C PHE A 707 -13.78 21.25 -65.13
N GLN A 708 -14.41 21.38 -63.96
CA GLN A 708 -15.87 21.41 -63.81
C GLN A 708 -16.47 22.56 -64.63
N PHE A 709 -16.01 23.80 -64.40
CA PHE A 709 -16.44 24.97 -65.18
C PHE A 709 -16.23 24.78 -66.69
N GLN A 710 -15.09 24.20 -67.10
CA GLN A 710 -14.78 23.97 -68.51
C GLN A 710 -15.79 23.03 -69.17
N GLY A 711 -16.20 21.95 -68.49
CA GLY A 711 -17.25 21.04 -68.96
C GLY A 711 -18.63 21.70 -68.97
N ASP A 712 -19.03 22.30 -67.86
CA ASP A 712 -20.34 22.94 -67.68
C ASP A 712 -20.57 24.07 -68.72
N ALA A 713 -19.51 24.83 -69.06
CA ALA A 713 -19.57 25.91 -70.05
C ALA A 713 -19.65 25.38 -71.50
N ASP A 714 -18.95 24.31 -71.83
CA ASP A 714 -18.98 23.73 -73.18
C ASP A 714 -20.30 22.98 -73.45
N GLU A 715 -20.89 22.33 -72.44
CA GLU A 715 -22.23 21.75 -72.54
C GLU A 715 -23.30 22.83 -72.79
N LEU A 716 -23.30 23.91 -72.00
CA LEU A 716 -24.26 25.01 -72.21
C LEU A 716 -24.06 25.70 -73.57
N LYS A 717 -22.81 25.84 -74.03
CA LYS A 717 -22.50 26.38 -75.37
C LYS A 717 -23.06 25.49 -76.48
N ALA A 718 -22.96 24.17 -76.36
CA ALA A 718 -23.55 23.24 -77.31
C ALA A 718 -25.09 23.34 -77.34
N TRP A 719 -25.73 23.44 -76.18
CA TRP A 719 -27.19 23.61 -76.07
C TRP A 719 -27.68 24.93 -76.69
N LEU A 720 -27.01 26.06 -76.39
CA LEU A 720 -27.34 27.37 -76.96
C LEU A 720 -27.26 27.39 -78.49
N LEU A 721 -26.31 26.64 -79.09
CA LEU A 721 -26.16 26.54 -80.54
C LEU A 721 -27.31 25.78 -81.21
N ASP A 722 -27.88 24.74 -80.60
CA ASP A 722 -29.09 24.09 -81.15
C ASP A 722 -30.35 24.93 -80.91
N ALA A 723 -30.49 25.56 -79.74
CA ALA A 723 -31.59 26.51 -79.50
C ALA A 723 -31.59 27.65 -80.53
N LYS A 724 -30.41 28.17 -80.91
CA LYS A 724 -30.22 29.13 -82.01
C LYS A 724 -30.64 28.59 -83.37
N ARG A 725 -30.31 27.34 -83.68
CA ARG A 725 -30.77 26.66 -84.90
C ARG A 725 -32.30 26.54 -84.95
N GLN A 726 -32.96 26.28 -83.82
CA GLN A 726 -34.42 26.20 -83.75
C GLN A 726 -35.11 27.58 -83.82
N MET A 727 -34.54 28.62 -83.19
CA MET A 727 -35.07 29.99 -83.25
C MET A 727 -34.86 30.66 -84.62
N GLY A 728 -33.81 30.28 -85.37
CA GLY A 728 -33.51 30.80 -86.71
C GLY A 728 -34.43 30.32 -87.84
N SER A 729 -35.54 29.63 -87.54
CA SER A 729 -36.52 29.19 -88.55
C SER A 729 -37.35 30.35 -89.12
N ASP A 730 -37.75 30.22 -90.39
CA ASP A 730 -38.64 31.15 -91.09
C ASP A 730 -40.11 30.67 -91.18
N ASP A 731 -40.41 29.42 -90.78
CA ASP A 731 -41.77 28.87 -90.82
C ASP A 731 -42.71 29.66 -89.89
N THR A 732 -43.78 30.20 -90.46
CA THR A 732 -44.78 31.04 -89.78
C THR A 732 -46.21 30.45 -89.81
N GLY A 733 -46.40 29.29 -90.43
CA GLY A 733 -47.74 28.69 -90.65
C GLY A 733 -48.46 29.24 -91.88
N HIS A 734 -49.52 28.53 -92.29
CA HIS A 734 -50.30 28.82 -93.51
C HIS A 734 -51.80 29.04 -93.23
N ASP A 735 -52.21 28.94 -91.96
CA ASP A 735 -53.55 29.20 -91.46
C ASP A 735 -53.46 29.54 -89.96
N GLU A 736 -54.58 30.03 -89.41
CA GLU A 736 -54.71 30.43 -88.01
C GLU A 736 -54.22 29.32 -87.04
N TYR A 737 -54.60 28.06 -87.28
CA TYR A 737 -54.26 26.93 -86.41
C TYR A 737 -52.77 26.55 -86.43
N THR A 738 -52.14 26.51 -87.60
CA THR A 738 -50.71 26.19 -87.74
C THR A 738 -49.84 27.29 -87.15
N THR A 739 -50.18 28.56 -87.40
CA THR A 739 -49.50 29.70 -86.76
C THR A 739 -49.68 29.68 -85.24
N GLN A 740 -50.88 29.36 -84.71
CA GLN A 740 -51.12 29.26 -83.26
C GLN A 740 -50.24 28.17 -82.60
N ARG A 741 -50.07 27.03 -83.26
CA ARG A 741 -49.21 25.92 -82.78
C ARG A 741 -47.73 26.32 -82.78
N LEU A 742 -47.27 27.04 -83.80
CA LEU A 742 -45.90 27.56 -83.86
C LEU A 742 -45.65 28.65 -82.80
N LEU A 743 -46.62 29.54 -82.56
CA LEU A 743 -46.59 30.52 -81.46
C LEU A 743 -46.49 29.86 -80.09
N LYS A 744 -47.13 28.69 -79.88
CA LYS A 744 -46.97 27.93 -78.63
C LYS A 744 -45.54 27.38 -78.50
N ARG A 745 -45.08 26.60 -79.49
CA ARG A 745 -43.73 25.98 -79.45
C ARG A 745 -42.61 27.02 -79.35
N HIS A 746 -42.77 28.18 -79.99
CA HIS A 746 -41.82 29.28 -79.88
C HIS A 746 -41.79 29.88 -78.47
N ARG A 747 -42.94 30.13 -77.83
CA ARG A 747 -43.02 30.58 -76.43
C ARG A 747 -42.41 29.57 -75.46
N ASP A 748 -42.67 28.28 -75.66
CA ASP A 748 -42.11 27.21 -74.83
C ASP A 748 -40.56 27.22 -74.88
N LEU A 749 -39.97 27.22 -76.09
CA LEU A 749 -38.51 27.30 -76.27
C LEU A 749 -37.92 28.63 -75.76
N ARG A 750 -38.63 29.76 -75.95
CA ARG A 750 -38.23 31.08 -75.42
C ARG A 750 -38.15 31.05 -73.89
N ASN A 751 -39.10 30.38 -73.22
CA ASN A 751 -39.08 30.22 -71.77
C ASN A 751 -37.90 29.35 -71.29
N GLU A 752 -37.46 28.37 -72.07
CA GLU A 752 -36.25 27.59 -71.77
C GLU A 752 -34.97 28.42 -71.95
N VAL A 753 -34.87 29.21 -73.02
CA VAL A 753 -33.77 30.17 -73.20
C VAL A 753 -33.73 31.18 -72.05
N MET A 754 -34.86 31.79 -71.67
CA MET A 754 -34.86 32.74 -70.54
C MET A 754 -34.41 32.09 -69.22
N LYS A 755 -34.66 30.79 -69.00
CA LYS A 755 -34.11 30.05 -67.85
C LYS A 755 -32.60 29.84 -67.94
N SER A 756 -32.02 29.68 -69.14
CA SER A 756 -30.57 29.55 -69.28
C SER A 756 -29.79 30.83 -68.92
N GLY A 757 -30.45 31.99 -68.80
CA GLY A 757 -29.84 33.18 -68.18
C GLY A 757 -29.33 32.88 -66.76
N ALA A 758 -30.08 32.11 -65.97
CA ALA A 758 -29.68 31.74 -64.60
C ALA A 758 -28.50 30.75 -64.56
N THR A 759 -28.33 29.90 -65.59
CA THR A 759 -27.15 29.01 -65.69
C THR A 759 -25.91 29.77 -66.18
N ILE A 760 -26.07 30.79 -67.03
CA ILE A 760 -24.99 31.73 -67.39
C ILE A 760 -24.53 32.54 -66.17
N ASP A 761 -25.45 32.96 -65.30
CA ASP A 761 -25.11 33.60 -64.02
C ASP A 761 -24.43 32.63 -63.04
N ALA A 762 -24.84 31.36 -63.01
CA ALA A 762 -24.17 30.33 -62.22
C ALA A 762 -22.73 30.10 -62.69
N LEU A 763 -22.52 29.90 -64.01
CA LEU A 763 -21.19 29.82 -64.63
C LEU A 763 -20.34 31.08 -64.39
N SER A 764 -20.96 32.26 -64.39
CA SER A 764 -20.27 33.52 -64.09
C SER A 764 -19.80 33.58 -62.63
N LYS A 765 -20.61 33.07 -61.69
CA LYS A 765 -20.23 32.94 -60.27
C LYS A 765 -19.16 31.87 -60.05
N GLN A 766 -19.23 30.77 -60.81
CA GLN A 766 -18.27 29.67 -60.77
C GLN A 766 -16.90 30.12 -61.30
N ALA A 767 -16.85 30.84 -62.42
CA ALA A 767 -15.62 31.45 -62.94
C ALA A 767 -15.03 32.50 -61.97
N ASN A 768 -15.87 33.31 -61.33
CA ASN A 768 -15.45 34.28 -60.32
C ASN A 768 -15.13 33.65 -58.94
N GLY A 769 -15.37 32.35 -58.77
CA GLY A 769 -15.03 31.57 -57.57
C GLY A 769 -13.72 30.78 -57.72
N LEU A 770 -13.00 30.95 -58.82
CA LEU A 770 -11.65 30.41 -59.05
C LEU A 770 -10.59 31.42 -58.56
N PRO A 771 -9.37 30.95 -58.21
CA PRO A 771 -8.23 31.82 -57.92
C PRO A 771 -7.97 32.84 -59.05
N GLU A 772 -7.49 34.04 -58.72
CA GLU A 772 -7.26 35.13 -59.69
C GLU A 772 -6.36 34.71 -60.87
N GLU A 773 -5.38 33.84 -60.60
CA GLU A 773 -4.44 33.26 -61.57
C GLU A 773 -5.17 32.46 -62.66
N LEU A 774 -6.21 31.71 -62.28
CA LEU A 774 -7.07 30.97 -63.20
C LEU A 774 -8.16 31.85 -63.79
N GLN A 775 -8.81 32.72 -62.99
CA GLN A 775 -9.86 33.65 -63.44
C GLN A 775 -9.40 34.59 -64.57
N ASN A 776 -8.12 35.01 -64.55
CA ASN A 776 -7.52 35.84 -65.59
C ASN A 776 -6.97 35.04 -66.79
N THR A 777 -7.12 33.71 -66.81
CA THR A 777 -6.74 32.89 -67.97
C THR A 777 -7.67 33.20 -69.16
N PRO A 778 -7.12 33.50 -70.36
CA PRO A 778 -7.92 33.95 -71.50
C PRO A 778 -8.94 32.93 -72.00
N ASP A 779 -8.75 31.64 -71.72
CA ASP A 779 -9.71 30.58 -72.08
C ASP A 779 -11.02 30.68 -71.28
N ILE A 780 -10.95 30.98 -69.97
CA ILE A 780 -12.15 31.17 -69.12
C ILE A 780 -12.94 32.39 -69.60
N GLN A 781 -12.25 33.53 -69.76
CA GLN A 781 -12.88 34.77 -70.21
C GLN A 781 -13.49 34.61 -71.60
N ARG A 782 -12.83 33.89 -72.51
CA ARG A 782 -13.34 33.57 -73.84
C ARG A 782 -14.58 32.68 -73.78
N ARG A 783 -14.58 31.56 -73.05
CA ARG A 783 -15.75 30.68 -72.94
C ARG A 783 -16.96 31.41 -72.36
N LEU A 784 -16.76 32.18 -71.29
CA LEU A 784 -17.82 32.96 -70.67
C LEU A 784 -18.38 34.05 -71.61
N LYS A 785 -17.52 34.66 -72.43
CA LYS A 785 -17.94 35.61 -73.46
C LYS A 785 -18.70 34.91 -74.60
N ASP A 786 -18.15 33.85 -75.20
CA ASP A 786 -18.76 33.11 -76.29
C ASP A 786 -20.20 32.67 -75.92
N VAL A 787 -20.40 32.19 -74.68
CA VAL A 787 -21.72 31.79 -74.15
C VAL A 787 -22.68 33.00 -73.98
N LYS A 788 -22.19 34.14 -73.49
CA LYS A 788 -22.99 35.36 -73.31
C LYS A 788 -23.40 36.01 -74.63
N ASP A 789 -22.45 36.11 -75.58
CA ASP A 789 -22.69 36.66 -76.91
C ASP A 789 -23.74 35.81 -77.67
N LEU A 790 -23.62 34.47 -77.61
CA LEU A 790 -24.61 33.55 -78.18
C LEU A 790 -26.00 33.68 -77.55
N PHE A 791 -26.08 33.89 -76.23
CA PHE A 791 -27.36 34.07 -75.53
C PHE A 791 -28.06 35.38 -75.92
N VAL A 792 -27.32 36.49 -76.02
CA VAL A 792 -27.88 37.79 -76.46
C VAL A 792 -28.37 37.71 -77.91
N GLU A 793 -27.58 37.09 -78.80
CA GLU A 793 -27.98 36.85 -80.19
C GLU A 793 -29.25 35.98 -80.26
N LEU A 794 -29.32 34.90 -79.48
CA LEU A 794 -30.46 34.00 -79.39
C LEU A 794 -31.75 34.69 -78.94
N MET A 795 -31.67 35.57 -77.93
CA MET A 795 -32.81 36.37 -77.48
C MET A 795 -33.31 37.32 -78.58
N SER A 796 -32.41 37.97 -79.32
CA SER A 796 -32.81 38.85 -80.44
C SER A 796 -33.48 38.11 -81.59
N LEU A 797 -33.00 36.90 -81.91
CA LEU A 797 -33.64 36.00 -82.88
C LEU A 797 -35.01 35.52 -82.40
N ALA A 798 -35.18 35.31 -81.09
CA ALA A 798 -36.46 34.94 -80.51
C ALA A 798 -37.48 36.09 -80.60
N ASP A 799 -37.10 37.33 -80.28
CA ASP A 799 -37.98 38.50 -80.47
C ASP A 799 -38.42 38.68 -81.93
N LEU A 800 -37.48 38.52 -82.87
CA LEU A 800 -37.77 38.62 -84.31
C LEU A 800 -38.66 37.46 -84.81
N ARG A 801 -38.59 36.27 -84.22
CA ARG A 801 -39.46 35.14 -84.57
C ARG A 801 -40.85 35.26 -83.92
N GLN A 802 -40.95 35.77 -82.70
CA GLN A 802 -42.23 36.10 -82.05
C GLN A 802 -43.04 37.07 -82.93
N LYS A 803 -42.45 38.23 -83.30
CA LYS A 803 -43.14 39.22 -84.11
C LYS A 803 -43.63 38.66 -85.46
N ARG A 804 -42.79 37.92 -86.18
CA ARG A 804 -43.16 37.31 -87.49
C ARG A 804 -44.32 36.32 -87.39
N LEU A 805 -44.48 35.66 -86.24
CA LEU A 805 -45.59 34.75 -85.98
C LEU A 805 -46.88 35.51 -85.57
N ASP A 806 -46.76 36.61 -84.82
CA ASP A 806 -47.91 37.46 -84.45
C ASP A 806 -48.49 38.21 -85.66
N ASP A 807 -47.63 38.77 -86.53
CA ASP A 807 -48.03 39.41 -87.80
C ASP A 807 -48.80 38.43 -88.71
N ALA A 808 -48.38 37.16 -88.76
CA ALA A 808 -49.06 36.11 -89.52
C ALA A 808 -50.42 35.71 -88.90
N MET A 809 -50.55 35.71 -87.57
CA MET A 809 -51.81 35.44 -86.87
C MET A 809 -52.87 36.49 -87.18
N ALA A 810 -52.49 37.77 -87.09
CA ALA A 810 -53.39 38.88 -87.39
C ALA A 810 -53.89 38.88 -88.85
N LEU A 811 -53.04 38.47 -89.80
CA LEU A 811 -53.42 38.31 -91.21
C LEU A 811 -54.59 37.33 -91.39
N TYR A 812 -54.47 36.10 -90.88
CA TYR A 812 -55.49 35.06 -91.11
C TYR A 812 -56.82 35.38 -90.39
N THR A 813 -56.75 36.04 -89.23
CA THR A 813 -57.92 36.48 -88.45
C THR A 813 -58.79 37.49 -89.23
N ILE A 814 -58.19 38.37 -90.03
CA ILE A 814 -58.94 39.41 -90.77
C ILE A 814 -59.72 38.82 -91.94
N PHE A 815 -59.17 37.81 -92.62
CA PHE A 815 -59.87 37.17 -93.74
C PHE A 815 -61.11 36.40 -93.26
N SER A 816 -61.00 35.62 -92.17
CA SER A 816 -62.13 34.84 -91.62
C SER A 816 -63.28 35.72 -91.12
N GLU A 817 -63.00 36.81 -90.41
CA GLU A 817 -64.03 37.75 -89.95
C GLU A 817 -64.69 38.53 -91.10
N THR A 818 -63.95 38.85 -92.18
CA THR A 818 -64.51 39.57 -93.34
C THR A 818 -65.53 38.71 -94.09
N ASP A 819 -65.17 37.46 -94.42
CA ASP A 819 -66.05 36.54 -95.15
C ASP A 819 -67.35 36.24 -94.36
N ALA A 820 -67.25 36.13 -93.04
CA ALA A 820 -68.39 35.94 -92.16
C ALA A 820 -69.37 37.14 -92.15
N CYS A 821 -68.87 38.36 -92.33
CA CYS A 821 -69.70 39.57 -92.41
C CYS A 821 -70.35 39.74 -93.79
N GLU A 822 -69.65 39.41 -94.89
CA GLU A 822 -70.24 39.44 -96.24
C GLU A 822 -71.39 38.43 -96.41
N LEU A 823 -71.28 37.24 -95.80
CA LEU A 823 -72.33 36.21 -95.85
C LEU A 823 -73.64 36.66 -95.18
N TRP A 824 -73.55 37.35 -94.05
CA TRP A 824 -74.72 37.81 -93.28
C TRP A 824 -75.52 38.88 -94.04
N MET A 825 -74.84 39.84 -94.68
CA MET A 825 -75.49 40.92 -95.44
C MET A 825 -76.39 40.34 -96.55
N GLY A 826 -75.89 39.39 -97.35
CA GLY A 826 -76.65 38.80 -98.45
C GLY A 826 -77.97 38.13 -98.05
N GLN A 827 -78.04 37.57 -96.84
CA GLN A 827 -79.27 36.96 -96.32
C GLN A 827 -80.33 38.02 -96.00
N LYS A 828 -79.92 39.17 -95.42
CA LYS A 828 -80.83 40.24 -95.01
C LYS A 828 -81.18 41.19 -96.17
N GLU A 829 -80.29 41.39 -97.14
CA GLU A 829 -80.58 42.06 -98.42
C GLU A 829 -81.79 41.42 -99.11
N THR A 830 -81.83 40.08 -99.16
CA THR A 830 -82.93 39.31 -99.76
C THR A 830 -84.27 39.48 -99.03
N TRP A 831 -84.24 39.71 -97.71
CA TRP A 831 -85.45 39.85 -96.87
C TRP A 831 -86.17 41.19 -97.09
N LEU A 832 -85.43 42.30 -97.22
CA LEU A 832 -86.01 43.65 -97.43
C LEU A 832 -86.81 43.76 -98.73
N VAL A 833 -86.37 43.07 -99.78
CA VAL A 833 -86.99 43.12 -101.11
C VAL A 833 -88.39 42.49 -101.11
N GLY A 834 -88.64 41.48 -100.28
CA GLY A 834 -89.91 40.75 -100.20
C GLY A 834 -90.94 41.31 -99.22
N LEU A 835 -90.75 42.53 -98.71
CA LEU A 835 -91.68 43.18 -97.77
C LEU A 835 -92.68 44.06 -98.52
N GLU A 836 -93.98 43.95 -98.24
CA GLU A 836 -95.03 44.80 -98.82
C GLU A 836 -95.56 45.81 -97.78
N VAL A 837 -96.24 46.87 -98.24
CA VAL A 837 -96.79 47.95 -97.39
C VAL A 837 -98.32 47.85 -97.39
N PRO A 838 -98.98 47.55 -96.25
CA PRO A 838 -100.44 47.46 -96.15
C PRO A 838 -101.15 48.82 -96.21
N GLU A 839 -102.42 48.82 -96.63
CA GLU A 839 -103.30 50.01 -96.62
C GLU A 839 -104.00 50.23 -95.27
N LYS A 840 -104.03 49.22 -94.39
CA LYS A 840 -104.74 49.25 -93.11
C LYS A 840 -103.82 49.68 -91.97
N LEU A 841 -104.35 50.56 -91.11
CA LEU A 841 -103.64 51.12 -89.96
C LEU A 841 -103.08 50.05 -89.01
N GLU A 842 -103.88 49.02 -88.68
CA GLU A 842 -103.49 47.91 -87.79
C GLU A 842 -102.34 47.06 -88.36
N ASP A 843 -102.30 46.84 -89.69
CA ASP A 843 -101.27 46.04 -90.35
C ASP A 843 -99.96 46.84 -90.57
N LEU A 844 -100.05 48.17 -90.71
CA LEU A 844 -98.89 49.06 -90.86
C LEU A 844 -97.97 49.06 -89.62
N GLU A 845 -98.54 49.08 -88.41
CA GLU A 845 -97.78 49.02 -87.15
C GLU A 845 -96.92 47.75 -87.03
N VAL A 846 -97.40 46.62 -87.57
CA VAL A 846 -96.69 45.33 -87.56
C VAL A 846 -95.47 45.39 -88.48
N VAL A 847 -95.56 46.07 -89.62
CA VAL A 847 -94.44 46.27 -90.55
C VAL A 847 -93.41 47.23 -89.97
N GLN A 848 -93.85 48.32 -89.32
CA GLN A 848 -92.96 49.28 -88.66
C GLN A 848 -92.14 48.61 -87.53
N ASN A 849 -92.79 47.79 -86.68
CA ASN A 849 -92.11 47.00 -85.65
C ASN A 849 -91.08 46.02 -86.23
N ARG A 850 -91.36 45.37 -87.36
CA ARG A 850 -90.41 44.44 -88.02
C ARG A 850 -89.15 45.14 -88.53
N LEU A 851 -89.25 46.38 -89.01
CA LEU A 851 -88.09 47.17 -89.43
C LEU A 851 -87.23 47.60 -88.22
N SER A 852 -87.84 47.86 -87.06
CA SER A 852 -87.13 48.16 -85.81
C SER A 852 -86.21 47.01 -85.35
N ILE A 853 -86.67 45.75 -85.45
CA ILE A 853 -85.87 44.57 -85.08
C ILE A 853 -84.62 44.44 -85.97
N LEU A 854 -84.72 44.74 -87.27
CA LEU A 854 -83.55 44.71 -88.18
C LEU A 854 -82.51 45.76 -87.78
N ALA A 855 -82.93 46.94 -87.31
CA ALA A 855 -82.00 48.00 -86.86
C ALA A 855 -81.16 47.57 -85.65
N GLN A 856 -81.69 46.73 -84.75
CA GLN A 856 -80.92 46.19 -83.62
C GLN A 856 -79.85 45.19 -84.06
N ASP A 857 -80.19 44.30 -85.01
CA ASP A 857 -79.27 43.35 -85.63
C ASP A 857 -78.10 44.06 -86.32
N MET A 858 -78.37 45.19 -86.99
CA MET A 858 -77.35 46.01 -87.68
C MET A 858 -76.25 46.51 -86.73
N SER A 859 -76.59 46.83 -85.49
CA SER A 859 -75.62 47.34 -84.50
C SER A 859 -74.54 46.30 -84.16
N ASN A 860 -74.87 45.02 -84.16
CA ASN A 860 -73.91 43.94 -83.87
C ASN A 860 -72.91 43.73 -85.02
N VAL A 861 -73.37 43.87 -86.27
CA VAL A 861 -72.50 43.70 -87.46
C VAL A 861 -71.62 44.93 -87.68
N GLN A 862 -72.11 46.14 -87.36
CA GLN A 862 -71.29 47.36 -87.31
C GLN A 862 -70.03 47.16 -86.46
N SER A 863 -70.16 46.61 -85.24
CA SER A 863 -69.01 46.37 -84.36
C SER A 863 -67.97 45.43 -84.97
N ARG A 864 -68.39 44.34 -85.65
CA ARG A 864 -67.45 43.41 -86.30
C ARG A 864 -66.74 44.03 -87.50
N VAL A 865 -67.46 44.84 -88.28
CA VAL A 865 -66.87 45.65 -89.37
C VAL A 865 -65.83 46.63 -88.81
N ASP A 866 -66.09 47.24 -87.64
CA ASP A 866 -65.16 48.17 -86.99
C ASP A 866 -63.93 47.48 -86.37
N ASP A 867 -64.07 46.27 -85.82
CA ASP A 867 -62.92 45.47 -85.36
C ASP A 867 -62.06 44.97 -86.53
N VAL A 868 -62.66 44.55 -87.65
CA VAL A 868 -61.92 44.30 -88.91
C VAL A 868 -61.18 45.57 -89.36
N ASN A 869 -61.86 46.73 -89.40
CA ASN A 869 -61.26 48.02 -89.75
C ASN A 869 -60.08 48.42 -88.85
N LYS A 870 -60.07 47.95 -87.59
CA LYS A 870 -59.03 48.21 -86.58
C LYS A 870 -57.85 47.24 -86.72
N ALA A 871 -58.11 45.95 -86.94
CA ALA A 871 -57.08 44.94 -87.19
C ALA A 871 -56.32 45.21 -88.51
N VAL A 872 -57.01 45.68 -89.56
CA VAL A 872 -56.39 46.13 -90.82
C VAL A 872 -55.31 47.20 -90.55
N LYS A 873 -55.63 48.22 -89.74
CA LYS A 873 -54.68 49.30 -89.39
C LYS A 873 -53.45 48.80 -88.65
N GLN A 874 -53.58 47.81 -87.77
CA GLN A 874 -52.43 47.24 -87.05
C GLN A 874 -51.43 46.54 -88.00
N LEU A 875 -51.90 45.92 -89.09
CA LEU A 875 -51.04 45.39 -90.16
C LEU A 875 -50.49 46.47 -91.12
N GLU A 876 -51.08 47.68 -91.15
CA GLU A 876 -50.45 48.83 -91.80
C GLU A 876 -49.23 49.31 -91.01
N ASP A 877 -49.39 49.49 -89.70
CA ASP A 877 -48.33 49.95 -88.80
C ASP A 877 -47.16 48.96 -88.75
N SER A 878 -47.42 47.65 -88.82
CA SER A 878 -46.37 46.63 -88.89
C SER A 878 -45.72 46.48 -90.29
N ARG A 879 -46.30 47.12 -91.32
CA ARG A 879 -45.88 47.08 -92.74
C ARG A 879 -45.86 45.67 -93.34
N HIS A 880 -46.86 44.85 -93.01
CA HIS A 880 -46.93 43.47 -93.48
C HIS A 880 -47.02 43.36 -95.03
N PRO A 881 -46.33 42.40 -95.70
CA PRO A 881 -46.28 42.34 -97.17
C PRO A 881 -47.65 42.23 -97.87
N ARG A 882 -48.65 41.64 -97.20
CA ARG A 882 -50.02 41.46 -97.74
C ARG A 882 -51.01 42.56 -97.33
N THR A 883 -50.57 43.64 -96.67
CA THR A 883 -51.45 44.74 -96.24
C THR A 883 -52.29 45.34 -97.39
N ARG A 884 -51.83 45.24 -98.64
CA ARG A 884 -52.62 45.60 -99.82
C ARG A 884 -53.86 44.70 -100.01
N GLU A 885 -53.70 43.38 -99.96
CA GLU A 885 -54.80 42.41 -100.09
C GLU A 885 -55.85 42.64 -99.01
N VAL A 886 -55.38 42.89 -97.78
CA VAL A 886 -56.18 43.21 -96.60
C VAL A 886 -56.98 44.51 -96.79
N LYS A 887 -56.38 45.58 -97.35
CA LYS A 887 -57.09 46.83 -97.68
C LYS A 887 -58.14 46.68 -98.78
N GLU A 888 -57.86 45.89 -99.82
CA GLU A 888 -58.82 45.61 -100.89
C GLU A 888 -60.02 44.81 -100.35
N CYS A 889 -59.80 43.93 -99.36
CA CYS A 889 -60.84 43.25 -98.58
C CYS A 889 -61.68 44.24 -97.74
N GLN A 890 -61.02 45.09 -96.94
CA GLN A 890 -61.64 46.11 -96.10
C GLN A 890 -62.55 47.07 -96.89
N MET A 891 -62.07 47.56 -98.04
CA MET A 891 -62.85 48.47 -98.90
C MET A 891 -64.08 47.80 -99.51
N ARG A 892 -64.02 46.50 -99.81
CA ARG A 892 -65.16 45.72 -100.31
C ARG A 892 -66.23 45.57 -99.23
N LEU A 893 -65.84 45.18 -98.02
CA LEU A 893 -66.73 45.00 -96.87
C LEU A 893 -67.48 46.30 -96.54
N ASN A 894 -66.75 47.41 -96.32
CA ASN A 894 -67.34 48.71 -95.99
C ASN A 894 -68.27 49.22 -97.10
N LYS A 895 -67.88 49.08 -98.39
CA LYS A 895 -68.72 49.51 -99.51
C LYS A 895 -70.06 48.76 -99.57
N ARG A 896 -70.07 47.46 -99.26
CA ARG A 896 -71.32 46.67 -99.22
C ARG A 896 -72.19 47.06 -98.03
N TRP A 897 -71.58 47.32 -96.88
CA TRP A 897 -72.27 47.74 -95.66
C TRP A 897 -73.05 49.06 -95.83
N GLU A 898 -72.47 50.06 -96.49
CA GLU A 898 -73.18 51.31 -96.79
C GLU A 898 -74.35 51.12 -97.77
N ALA A 899 -74.18 50.26 -98.79
CA ALA A 899 -75.25 49.93 -99.73
C ALA A 899 -76.43 49.23 -99.05
N PHE A 900 -76.15 48.34 -98.08
CA PHE A 900 -77.21 47.66 -97.32
C PHE A 900 -77.99 48.64 -96.42
N LYS A 901 -77.31 49.56 -95.73
CA LYS A 901 -77.96 50.61 -94.92
C LYS A 901 -78.93 51.47 -95.74
N ALA A 902 -78.57 51.84 -96.97
CA ALA A 902 -79.42 52.65 -97.84
C ALA A 902 -80.76 51.96 -98.22
N MET A 903 -80.78 50.63 -98.36
CA MET A 903 -81.98 49.87 -98.72
C MET A 903 -83.00 49.76 -97.55
N VAL A 904 -82.52 49.77 -96.30
CA VAL A 904 -83.40 49.76 -95.11
C VAL A 904 -84.19 51.07 -95.03
N GLU A 905 -83.52 52.21 -95.19
CA GLU A 905 -84.13 53.53 -94.99
C GLU A 905 -85.15 53.89 -96.09
N ASP A 906 -84.94 53.44 -97.33
CA ASP A 906 -85.93 53.65 -98.40
C ASP A 906 -87.26 52.92 -98.11
N LYS A 907 -87.19 51.71 -97.55
CA LYS A 907 -88.39 50.91 -97.27
C LYS A 907 -89.20 51.46 -96.11
N LYS A 908 -88.52 51.99 -95.10
CA LYS A 908 -89.11 52.66 -93.93
C LYS A 908 -89.97 53.88 -94.32
N ARG A 909 -89.42 54.82 -95.11
CA ARG A 909 -90.15 56.03 -95.57
C ARG A 909 -91.50 55.74 -96.23
N LYS A 910 -91.62 54.61 -96.94
CA LYS A 910 -92.84 54.19 -97.64
C LYS A 910 -93.93 53.67 -96.69
N VAL A 911 -93.55 53.15 -95.51
CA VAL A 911 -94.49 52.76 -94.46
C VAL A 911 -95.01 54.01 -93.74
N ASP A 912 -94.11 54.95 -93.40
CA ASP A 912 -94.46 56.15 -92.63
C ASP A 912 -95.45 57.08 -93.38
N SER A 913 -95.34 57.19 -94.72
CA SER A 913 -96.27 58.00 -95.53
C SER A 913 -97.72 57.47 -95.52
N ALA A 914 -97.91 56.14 -95.56
CA ALA A 914 -99.25 55.52 -95.59
C ALA A 914 -100.05 55.73 -94.28
N VAL A 915 -99.35 55.94 -93.16
CA VAL A 915 -99.97 56.26 -91.87
C VAL A 915 -100.52 57.69 -91.86
N SER A 916 -99.83 58.65 -92.48
CA SER A 916 -100.21 60.07 -92.46
C SER A 916 -101.56 60.34 -93.15
N LEU A 917 -101.82 59.64 -94.27
CA LEU A 917 -103.03 59.80 -95.07
C LEU A 917 -104.33 59.50 -94.30
N ASN A 918 -104.32 58.46 -93.45
CA ASN A 918 -105.51 58.06 -92.69
C ASN A 918 -105.89 59.06 -91.58
N ASN A 919 -104.89 59.73 -90.97
CA ASN A 919 -105.14 60.67 -89.87
C ASN A 919 -105.77 61.99 -90.36
N TYR A 920 -105.36 62.49 -91.53
CA TYR A 920 -105.88 63.72 -92.12
C TYR A 920 -107.41 63.71 -92.29
N GLY A 921 -107.98 62.57 -92.70
CA GLY A 921 -109.42 62.44 -92.90
C GLY A 921 -110.26 62.75 -91.65
N LEU A 922 -109.76 62.38 -90.46
CA LEU A 922 -110.47 62.58 -89.19
C LEU A 922 -110.50 64.06 -88.77
N GLU A 923 -109.41 64.80 -88.97
CA GLU A 923 -109.31 66.20 -88.52
C GLU A 923 -110.19 67.18 -89.33
N CYS A 924 -110.55 66.82 -90.57
CA CYS A 924 -111.47 67.61 -91.39
C CYS A 924 -112.90 67.63 -90.81
N ASP A 925 -113.43 66.46 -90.44
CA ASP A 925 -114.83 66.29 -90.04
C ASP A 925 -115.13 67.00 -88.70
N GLU A 926 -114.15 67.05 -87.78
CA GLU A 926 -114.27 67.84 -86.54
C GLU A 926 -114.27 69.36 -86.81
N THR A 927 -113.46 69.82 -87.77
CA THR A 927 -113.28 71.25 -88.05
C THR A 927 -114.54 71.86 -88.70
N GLU A 928 -115.25 71.11 -89.55
CA GLU A 928 -116.43 71.61 -90.27
C GLU A 928 -117.61 71.94 -89.32
N SER A 929 -117.75 71.14 -88.25
CA SER A 929 -118.78 71.36 -87.22
C SER A 929 -118.57 72.68 -86.46
N TRP A 930 -117.31 73.06 -86.20
CA TRP A 930 -116.97 74.24 -85.41
C TRP A 930 -117.32 75.57 -86.12
N VAL A 931 -117.23 75.60 -87.45
CA VAL A 931 -117.54 76.79 -88.27
C VAL A 931 -119.01 77.20 -88.15
N ARG A 932 -119.92 76.23 -88.30
CA ARG A 932 -121.37 76.50 -88.43
C ARG A 932 -122.00 77.14 -87.19
N ASP A 933 -121.51 76.80 -86.00
CA ASP A 933 -122.04 77.36 -84.75
C ASP A 933 -121.70 78.85 -84.57
N LYS A 934 -120.58 79.34 -85.12
CA LYS A 934 -120.18 80.75 -85.02
C LYS A 934 -121.06 81.66 -85.86
N THR A 935 -121.49 81.23 -87.04
CA THR A 935 -122.37 82.02 -87.95
C THR A 935 -123.65 82.44 -87.26
N ARG A 936 -124.29 81.52 -86.53
CA ARG A 936 -125.56 81.75 -85.81
C ARG A 936 -125.45 82.81 -84.69
N VAL A 937 -124.25 83.13 -84.22
CA VAL A 937 -124.04 84.16 -83.18
C VAL A 937 -124.11 85.57 -83.77
N ILE A 938 -123.62 85.79 -85.00
CA ILE A 938 -123.52 87.11 -85.65
C ILE A 938 -124.92 87.69 -85.92
N GLU A 939 -125.84 86.85 -86.42
CA GLU A 939 -127.21 87.24 -86.80
C GLU A 939 -128.00 87.88 -85.64
N SER A 940 -127.66 87.53 -84.38
CA SER A 940 -128.35 87.99 -83.16
C SER A 940 -128.16 89.48 -82.78
N THR A 941 -127.57 90.30 -83.67
CA THR A 941 -127.05 91.64 -83.33
C THR A 941 -127.76 92.81 -84.04
N GLN A 942 -128.99 92.61 -84.52
CA GLN A 942 -129.65 93.57 -85.44
C GLN A 942 -130.32 94.80 -84.77
N ASP A 943 -130.92 94.66 -83.57
CA ASP A 943 -131.93 95.60 -83.05
C ASP A 943 -131.48 96.69 -82.02
N LEU A 944 -130.29 97.28 -82.15
CA LEU A 944 -129.87 98.43 -81.29
C LEU A 944 -129.46 99.66 -82.10
N GLY A 945 -129.81 100.85 -81.59
CA GLY A 945 -129.78 102.13 -82.32
C GLY A 945 -128.62 103.09 -81.99
N ASN A 946 -128.64 104.24 -82.66
CA ASN A 946 -127.51 105.15 -82.87
C ASN A 946 -127.05 105.96 -81.63
N ASP A 947 -126.53 105.30 -80.59
CA ASP A 947 -125.68 105.95 -79.58
C ASP A 947 -124.30 105.27 -79.47
N LEU A 948 -123.30 106.02 -79.00
CA LEU A 948 -121.90 105.57 -78.97
C LEU A 948 -121.66 104.40 -77.99
N ALA A 949 -122.48 104.26 -76.94
CA ALA A 949 -122.37 103.17 -75.97
C ALA A 949 -122.99 101.86 -76.50
N ALA A 950 -124.05 101.96 -77.31
CA ALA A 950 -124.60 100.83 -78.09
C ALA A 950 -123.56 100.31 -79.09
N VAL A 951 -122.92 101.21 -79.87
CA VAL A 951 -121.83 100.85 -80.80
C VAL A 951 -120.68 100.15 -80.07
N MET A 952 -120.17 100.72 -78.97
CA MET A 952 -119.14 100.09 -78.12
C MET A 952 -119.53 98.74 -77.50
N THR A 953 -120.82 98.38 -77.50
CA THR A 953 -121.31 97.10 -76.98
C THR A 953 -121.46 96.05 -78.09
N ILE A 954 -121.84 96.47 -79.30
CA ILE A 954 -121.79 95.62 -80.51
C ILE A 954 -120.33 95.28 -80.84
N GLN A 955 -119.44 96.26 -80.81
CA GLN A 955 -118.03 96.10 -81.18
C GLN A 955 -117.27 95.13 -80.26
N ARG A 956 -117.59 95.10 -78.96
CA ARG A 956 -117.04 94.10 -78.01
C ARG A 956 -117.48 92.66 -78.29
N LYS A 957 -118.59 92.44 -78.99
CA LYS A 957 -118.96 91.09 -79.50
C LYS A 957 -118.17 90.76 -80.77
N LEU A 958 -118.07 91.70 -81.71
CA LEU A 958 -117.33 91.50 -82.97
C LEU A 958 -115.84 91.18 -82.73
N PHE A 959 -115.17 91.92 -81.84
CA PHE A 959 -113.78 91.65 -81.45
C PHE A 959 -113.56 90.27 -80.79
N GLY A 960 -114.63 89.70 -80.19
CA GLY A 960 -114.64 88.32 -79.73
C GLY A 960 -114.69 87.31 -80.88
N MET A 961 -115.55 87.57 -81.89
CA MET A 961 -115.62 86.77 -83.10
C MET A 961 -114.34 86.82 -83.93
N GLU A 962 -113.69 87.99 -84.09
CA GLU A 962 -112.42 88.13 -84.84
C GLU A 962 -111.33 87.13 -84.41
N ARG A 963 -111.20 86.90 -83.10
CA ARG A 963 -110.24 85.94 -82.55
C ARG A 963 -110.62 84.48 -82.80
N ASP A 964 -111.91 84.14 -82.70
CA ASP A 964 -112.41 82.81 -83.07
C ASP A 964 -112.22 82.54 -84.57
N LEU A 965 -112.50 83.55 -85.40
CA LEU A 965 -112.32 83.51 -86.85
C LEU A 965 -110.86 83.23 -87.22
N ALA A 966 -109.90 83.95 -86.61
CA ALA A 966 -108.48 83.72 -86.85
C ALA A 966 -108.02 82.31 -86.43
N ALA A 967 -108.60 81.72 -85.37
CA ALA A 967 -108.29 80.35 -84.98
C ALA A 967 -108.82 79.30 -85.97
N ILE A 968 -110.00 79.55 -86.56
CA ILE A 968 -110.60 78.71 -87.59
C ILE A 968 -109.82 78.80 -88.93
N ASP A 969 -109.46 80.01 -89.38
CA ASP A 969 -108.67 80.25 -90.60
C ASP A 969 -107.28 79.56 -90.53
N ASN A 970 -106.64 79.58 -89.36
CA ASN A 970 -105.37 78.86 -89.12
C ASN A 970 -105.53 77.33 -89.17
N LYS A 971 -106.65 76.76 -88.71
CA LYS A 971 -106.89 75.30 -88.81
C LYS A 971 -107.26 74.88 -90.24
N LEU A 972 -108.03 75.71 -90.94
CA LEU A 972 -108.35 75.54 -92.36
C LEU A 972 -107.12 75.62 -93.27
N THR A 973 -106.19 76.54 -93.00
CA THR A 973 -104.92 76.64 -93.75
C THR A 973 -103.99 75.47 -93.45
N PHE A 974 -103.85 75.02 -92.20
CA PHE A 974 -103.12 73.78 -91.88
C PHE A 974 -103.70 72.56 -92.60
N LEU A 975 -105.03 72.37 -92.55
CA LEU A 975 -105.69 71.27 -93.26
C LEU A 975 -105.61 71.43 -94.78
N SER A 976 -105.59 72.65 -95.31
CA SER A 976 -105.33 72.91 -96.73
C SER A 976 -103.92 72.51 -97.16
N GLU A 977 -102.90 72.83 -96.38
CA GLU A 977 -101.50 72.47 -96.67
C GLU A 977 -101.23 70.97 -96.50
N GLU A 978 -101.88 70.32 -95.55
CA GLU A 978 -101.83 68.86 -95.41
C GLU A 978 -102.60 68.16 -96.54
N ALA A 979 -103.75 68.71 -96.96
CA ALA A 979 -104.49 68.26 -98.15
C ALA A 979 -103.62 68.34 -99.41
N ASP A 980 -102.97 69.48 -99.65
CA ASP A 980 -102.15 69.69 -100.85
C ASP A 980 -100.89 68.80 -100.85
N ARG A 981 -100.29 68.51 -99.68
CA ARG A 981 -99.20 67.54 -99.57
C ARG A 981 -99.67 66.10 -99.77
N LEU A 982 -100.75 65.67 -99.13
CA LEU A 982 -101.28 64.31 -99.27
C LEU A 982 -101.86 64.04 -100.66
N ALA A 983 -102.45 65.06 -101.32
CA ALA A 983 -102.89 64.98 -102.71
C ALA A 983 -101.72 64.93 -103.71
N ALA A 984 -100.54 65.47 -103.36
CA ALA A 984 -99.33 65.36 -104.17
C ALA A 984 -98.62 64.01 -103.99
N ASP A 985 -98.59 63.47 -102.76
CA ASP A 985 -97.98 62.18 -102.45
C ASP A 985 -98.88 60.98 -102.83
N HIS A 986 -100.21 61.14 -102.78
CA HIS A 986 -101.22 60.09 -103.07
C HIS A 986 -102.25 60.58 -104.12
N PRO A 987 -101.85 60.78 -105.39
CA PRO A 987 -102.69 61.39 -106.42
C PRO A 987 -103.97 60.62 -106.76
N GLU A 988 -104.02 59.31 -106.51
CA GLU A 988 -105.23 58.47 -106.60
C GLU A 988 -106.35 58.91 -105.63
N ASN A 989 -106.00 59.40 -104.44
CA ASN A 989 -106.94 59.79 -103.38
C ASN A 989 -107.18 61.32 -103.34
N ALA A 990 -106.44 62.10 -104.13
CA ALA A 990 -106.52 63.56 -104.20
C ALA A 990 -107.94 64.10 -104.44
N GLY A 991 -108.80 63.35 -105.14
CA GLY A 991 -110.19 63.75 -105.41
C GLY A 991 -111.02 63.92 -104.14
N ASP A 992 -110.99 62.92 -103.24
CA ASP A 992 -111.78 62.93 -102.00
C ASP A 992 -111.16 63.87 -100.94
N ILE A 993 -109.82 63.95 -100.91
CA ILE A 993 -109.05 64.90 -100.10
C ILE A 993 -109.48 66.35 -100.40
N LEU A 994 -109.49 66.73 -101.69
CA LEU A 994 -109.85 68.07 -102.11
C LEU A 994 -111.36 68.34 -102.04
N ALA A 995 -112.21 67.31 -102.16
CA ALA A 995 -113.65 67.45 -101.95
C ALA A 995 -113.97 67.87 -100.50
N ARG A 996 -113.40 67.19 -99.49
CA ARG A 996 -113.58 67.54 -98.06
C ARG A 996 -113.10 68.95 -97.74
N ARG A 997 -111.98 69.37 -98.32
CA ARG A 997 -111.50 70.77 -98.25
C ARG A 997 -112.53 71.76 -98.80
N GLY A 998 -113.13 71.48 -99.95
CA GLY A 998 -114.11 72.36 -100.58
C GLY A 998 -115.40 72.57 -99.78
N GLU A 999 -115.86 71.55 -99.04
CA GLU A 999 -117.03 71.66 -98.15
C GLU A 999 -116.72 72.54 -96.92
N LEU A 1000 -115.51 72.39 -96.36
CA LEU A 1000 -114.95 73.22 -95.29
C LEU A 1000 -114.83 74.69 -95.70
N ASP A 1001 -114.22 74.97 -96.87
CA ASP A 1001 -114.08 76.32 -97.42
C ASP A 1001 -115.45 76.98 -97.70
N ALA A 1002 -116.44 76.21 -98.20
CA ALA A 1002 -117.79 76.71 -98.45
C ALA A 1002 -118.55 77.09 -97.16
N ALA A 1003 -118.36 76.34 -96.08
CA ALA A 1003 -118.91 76.70 -94.76
C ALA A 1003 -118.26 77.99 -94.20
N TRP A 1004 -116.97 78.19 -94.50
CA TRP A 1004 -116.16 79.33 -94.05
C TRP A 1004 -116.53 80.64 -94.77
N ASP A 1005 -116.74 80.61 -96.08
CA ASP A 1005 -117.16 81.79 -96.85
C ASP A 1005 -118.57 82.29 -96.47
N ALA A 1006 -119.48 81.38 -96.10
CA ALA A 1006 -120.82 81.76 -95.61
C ALA A 1006 -120.73 82.58 -94.32
N LEU A 1007 -119.82 82.20 -93.40
CA LEU A 1007 -119.52 82.93 -92.18
C LEU A 1007 -118.89 84.30 -92.47
N LYS A 1008 -117.85 84.35 -93.31
CA LYS A 1008 -117.21 85.61 -93.74
C LYS A 1008 -118.21 86.60 -94.37
N LYS A 1009 -119.16 86.12 -95.18
CA LYS A 1009 -120.18 86.97 -95.79
C LYS A 1009 -121.13 87.60 -94.76
N THR A 1010 -121.67 86.81 -93.84
CA THR A 1010 -122.60 87.32 -92.82
C THR A 1010 -121.97 88.31 -91.83
N LEU A 1011 -120.65 88.23 -91.61
CA LEU A 1011 -119.90 89.25 -90.89
C LEU A 1011 -119.85 90.56 -91.70
N LYS A 1012 -119.43 90.47 -92.96
CA LYS A 1012 -119.15 91.62 -93.82
C LYS A 1012 -120.38 92.50 -94.11
N ASP A 1013 -121.53 91.87 -94.35
CA ASP A 1013 -122.81 92.58 -94.53
C ASP A 1013 -123.17 93.46 -93.30
N ARG A 1014 -122.59 93.19 -92.13
CA ARG A 1014 -122.75 93.99 -90.89
C ARG A 1014 -121.63 95.03 -90.69
N GLU A 1015 -120.40 94.75 -91.14
CA GLU A 1015 -119.28 95.71 -91.12
C GLU A 1015 -119.53 96.91 -92.04
N ASP A 1016 -120.02 96.68 -93.25
CA ASP A 1016 -120.28 97.73 -94.25
C ASP A 1016 -121.33 98.77 -93.76
N SER A 1017 -122.13 98.43 -92.75
CA SER A 1017 -123.08 99.35 -92.08
C SER A 1017 -122.42 100.27 -91.02
N LEU A 1018 -121.17 100.05 -90.64
CA LEU A 1018 -120.46 100.75 -89.55
C LEU A 1018 -119.21 101.53 -90.01
N GLY A 1019 -118.83 101.41 -91.29
CA GLY A 1019 -117.48 101.73 -91.79
C GLY A 1019 -116.92 103.14 -91.52
N GLU A 1020 -117.75 104.21 -91.52
CA GLU A 1020 -117.24 105.57 -91.29
C GLU A 1020 -116.76 105.81 -89.85
N VAL A 1021 -117.26 105.07 -88.86
CA VAL A 1021 -116.86 105.20 -87.44
C VAL A 1021 -115.43 104.70 -87.20
N SER A 1022 -114.98 103.71 -88.01
CA SER A 1022 -113.67 103.06 -87.87
C SER A 1022 -112.49 104.04 -87.94
N LYS A 1023 -112.53 105.01 -88.86
CA LYS A 1023 -111.44 105.98 -89.10
C LYS A 1023 -111.14 106.87 -87.88
N LEU A 1024 -112.15 107.18 -87.07
CA LEU A 1024 -111.98 107.95 -85.84
C LEU A 1024 -111.25 107.12 -84.78
N GLN A 1025 -111.53 105.82 -84.73
CA GLN A 1025 -110.95 104.92 -83.74
C GLN A 1025 -109.47 104.60 -84.01
N THR A 1026 -109.03 104.52 -85.28
CA THR A 1026 -107.59 104.38 -85.59
C THR A 1026 -106.79 105.57 -85.04
N PHE A 1027 -107.29 106.80 -85.23
CA PHE A 1027 -106.65 107.99 -84.64
C PHE A 1027 -106.65 107.99 -83.10
N LEU A 1028 -107.75 107.53 -82.48
CA LEU A 1028 -107.80 107.39 -81.02
C LEU A 1028 -106.81 106.33 -80.50
N GLN A 1029 -106.64 105.23 -81.23
CA GLN A 1029 -105.66 104.17 -80.95
C GLN A 1029 -104.22 104.74 -81.01
N ASP A 1030 -103.84 105.38 -82.13
CA ASP A 1030 -102.52 106.00 -82.30
C ASP A 1030 -102.21 107.03 -81.20
N MET A 1031 -103.21 107.82 -80.81
CA MET A 1031 -103.10 108.81 -79.73
C MET A 1031 -102.98 108.15 -78.35
N ASP A 1032 -103.76 107.10 -78.05
CA ASP A 1032 -103.73 106.39 -76.78
C ASP A 1032 -102.43 105.59 -76.61
N ASP A 1033 -101.91 104.98 -77.68
CA ASP A 1033 -100.63 104.27 -77.67
C ASP A 1033 -99.44 105.24 -77.49
N PHE A 1034 -99.46 106.42 -78.13
CA PHE A 1034 -98.46 107.45 -77.86
C PHE A 1034 -98.58 108.03 -76.43
N GLN A 1035 -99.79 108.24 -75.91
CA GLN A 1035 -99.97 108.64 -74.50
C GLN A 1035 -99.54 107.54 -73.52
N SER A 1036 -99.71 106.26 -73.89
CA SER A 1036 -99.25 105.09 -73.12
C SER A 1036 -97.73 105.01 -73.07
N TRP A 1037 -97.02 105.23 -74.19
CA TRP A 1037 -95.57 105.38 -74.21
C TRP A 1037 -95.14 106.60 -73.39
N LEU A 1038 -95.75 107.78 -73.61
CA LEU A 1038 -95.41 109.02 -72.92
C LEU A 1038 -95.49 108.85 -71.39
N PHE A 1039 -96.58 108.27 -70.90
CA PHE A 1039 -96.79 108.03 -69.47
C PHE A 1039 -95.86 106.94 -68.91
N LYS A 1040 -95.51 105.91 -69.68
CA LYS A 1040 -94.50 104.90 -69.28
C LYS A 1040 -93.12 105.54 -69.15
N THR A 1041 -92.69 106.36 -70.10
CA THR A 1041 -91.39 107.04 -70.07
C THR A 1041 -91.35 108.10 -68.98
N GLN A 1042 -92.44 108.86 -68.77
CA GLN A 1042 -92.60 109.73 -67.60
C GLN A 1042 -92.48 108.95 -66.29
N LYS A 1043 -93.14 107.80 -66.16
CA LYS A 1043 -93.08 106.96 -64.95
C LYS A 1043 -91.68 106.34 -64.73
N ALA A 1044 -90.98 105.93 -65.79
CA ALA A 1044 -89.62 105.40 -65.69
C ALA A 1044 -88.63 106.48 -65.22
N VAL A 1045 -88.76 107.69 -65.76
CA VAL A 1045 -87.99 108.87 -65.34
C VAL A 1045 -88.36 109.33 -63.93
N ALA A 1046 -89.64 109.22 -63.55
CA ALA A 1046 -90.15 109.52 -62.21
C ALA A 1046 -90.01 108.34 -61.22
N SER A 1047 -89.13 107.36 -61.47
CA SER A 1047 -88.69 106.46 -60.40
C SER A 1047 -87.90 107.27 -59.37
N GLU A 1048 -88.27 107.17 -58.10
CA GLU A 1048 -87.54 107.77 -56.98
C GLU A 1048 -86.48 106.82 -56.39
N GLU A 1049 -86.25 105.64 -56.99
CA GLU A 1049 -85.32 104.65 -56.48
C GLU A 1049 -83.90 105.24 -56.33
N MET A 1050 -83.32 105.04 -55.16
CA MET A 1050 -81.97 105.44 -54.82
C MET A 1050 -81.01 104.30 -55.19
N PRO A 1051 -79.91 104.54 -55.92
CA PRO A 1051 -78.92 103.49 -56.20
C PRO A 1051 -78.41 102.86 -54.90
N ALA A 1052 -78.35 101.53 -54.82
CA ALA A 1052 -77.95 100.80 -53.61
C ALA A 1052 -76.43 100.62 -53.47
N SER A 1053 -75.68 100.86 -54.55
CA SER A 1053 -74.22 100.79 -54.60
C SER A 1053 -73.62 101.82 -55.56
N LEU A 1054 -72.29 102.04 -55.47
CA LEU A 1054 -71.60 103.05 -56.29
C LEU A 1054 -71.61 102.74 -57.80
N PRO A 1055 -71.30 101.51 -58.28
CA PRO A 1055 -71.30 101.21 -59.72
C PRO A 1055 -72.72 101.28 -60.32
N GLU A 1056 -73.72 100.92 -59.52
CA GLU A 1056 -75.14 100.99 -59.88
C GLU A 1056 -75.64 102.43 -60.01
N ALA A 1057 -75.06 103.38 -59.26
CA ALA A 1057 -75.32 104.81 -59.46
C ALA A 1057 -74.74 105.32 -60.80
N GLU A 1058 -73.53 104.85 -61.15
CA GLU A 1058 -72.89 105.14 -62.44
C GLU A 1058 -73.68 104.49 -63.60
N GLU A 1059 -74.17 103.27 -63.43
CA GLU A 1059 -75.00 102.55 -64.42
C GLU A 1059 -76.39 103.19 -64.58
N GLN A 1060 -77.06 103.59 -63.50
CA GLN A 1060 -78.34 104.31 -63.59
C GLN A 1060 -78.21 105.68 -64.27
N LEU A 1061 -77.05 106.35 -64.16
CA LEU A 1061 -76.77 107.57 -64.93
C LEU A 1061 -76.59 107.28 -66.43
N VAL A 1062 -75.91 106.20 -66.81
CA VAL A 1062 -75.78 105.79 -68.22
C VAL A 1062 -77.14 105.38 -68.82
N LEU A 1063 -77.98 104.66 -68.06
CA LEU A 1063 -79.35 104.33 -68.45
C LEU A 1063 -80.23 105.59 -68.57
N HIS A 1064 -80.08 106.56 -67.66
CA HIS A 1064 -80.77 107.84 -67.72
C HIS A 1064 -80.40 108.64 -68.97
N ASP A 1065 -79.12 108.70 -69.34
CA ASP A 1065 -78.68 109.32 -70.60
C ASP A 1065 -79.18 108.57 -71.85
N ALA A 1066 -79.30 107.23 -71.82
CA ALA A 1066 -79.93 106.47 -72.90
C ALA A 1066 -81.42 106.84 -73.11
N VAL A 1067 -82.17 107.11 -72.03
CA VAL A 1067 -83.56 107.59 -72.12
C VAL A 1067 -83.65 108.97 -72.81
N ARG A 1068 -82.61 109.81 -72.74
CA ARG A 1068 -82.61 111.10 -73.48
C ARG A 1068 -82.53 110.89 -74.98
N GLU A 1069 -81.81 109.87 -75.43
CA GLU A 1069 -81.73 109.50 -76.84
C GLU A 1069 -83.07 108.97 -77.35
N ASP A 1070 -83.77 108.16 -76.54
CA ASP A 1070 -85.08 107.63 -76.90
C ASP A 1070 -86.19 108.70 -76.93
N ILE A 1071 -86.09 109.73 -76.07
CA ILE A 1071 -86.95 110.93 -76.12
C ILE A 1071 -86.68 111.75 -77.40
N LYS A 1072 -85.45 111.79 -77.94
CA LYS A 1072 -85.18 112.45 -79.24
C LYS A 1072 -85.86 111.70 -80.39
N ASN A 1073 -85.80 110.36 -80.38
CA ASN A 1073 -86.32 109.53 -81.47
C ASN A 1073 -87.82 109.73 -81.68
N HIS A 1074 -88.60 109.69 -80.59
CA HIS A 1074 -90.08 109.78 -80.63
C HIS A 1074 -90.61 111.22 -80.87
N GLU A 1075 -89.75 112.22 -81.09
CA GLU A 1075 -90.19 113.58 -81.43
C GLU A 1075 -90.90 113.62 -82.81
N GLY A 1076 -90.60 112.68 -83.71
CA GLY A 1076 -91.30 112.52 -84.98
C GLY A 1076 -92.77 112.14 -84.79
N ASP A 1077 -93.04 111.11 -83.98
CA ASP A 1077 -94.37 110.55 -83.77
C ASP A 1077 -95.27 111.51 -82.99
N TYR A 1078 -94.72 112.22 -82.00
CA TYR A 1078 -95.39 113.31 -81.30
C TYR A 1078 -95.97 114.35 -82.28
N ARG A 1079 -95.16 114.80 -83.25
CA ARG A 1079 -95.59 115.76 -84.27
C ARG A 1079 -96.66 115.16 -85.19
N LEU A 1080 -96.55 113.88 -85.55
CA LEU A 1080 -97.52 113.19 -86.40
C LEU A 1080 -98.90 113.03 -85.74
N VAL A 1081 -98.94 112.61 -84.48
CA VAL A 1081 -100.19 112.48 -83.69
C VAL A 1081 -100.86 113.85 -83.53
N ARG A 1082 -100.08 114.88 -83.17
CA ARG A 1082 -100.56 116.27 -83.05
C ARG A 1082 -101.14 116.79 -84.37
N ASP A 1083 -100.42 116.64 -85.48
CA ASP A 1083 -100.81 117.18 -86.79
C ASP A 1083 -101.93 116.38 -87.45
N THR A 1084 -102.16 115.14 -87.02
CA THR A 1084 -103.33 114.33 -87.42
C THR A 1084 -104.55 114.70 -86.57
N GLY A 1085 -104.39 114.89 -85.26
CA GLY A 1085 -105.43 115.41 -84.39
C GLY A 1085 -105.96 116.78 -84.84
N ALA A 1086 -105.05 117.70 -85.21
CA ALA A 1086 -105.36 119.01 -85.78
C ALA A 1086 -105.95 119.00 -87.22
N LYS A 1087 -106.20 117.80 -87.78
CA LYS A 1087 -107.04 117.56 -88.97
C LYS A 1087 -108.37 116.91 -88.57
N VAL A 1088 -108.35 115.91 -87.68
CA VAL A 1088 -109.56 115.18 -87.23
C VAL A 1088 -110.53 116.08 -86.45
N THR A 1089 -110.05 117.08 -85.70
CA THR A 1089 -110.92 118.08 -85.02
C THR A 1089 -111.35 119.24 -85.92
N ARG A 1090 -110.82 119.34 -87.15
CA ARG A 1090 -110.94 120.56 -87.97
C ARG A 1090 -112.30 120.68 -88.66
N GLY A 1091 -113.25 121.30 -87.97
CA GLY A 1091 -114.57 121.66 -88.51
C GLY A 1091 -115.77 121.26 -87.66
N GLN A 1092 -115.56 120.71 -86.46
CA GLN A 1092 -116.62 120.31 -85.52
C GLN A 1092 -116.38 120.90 -84.12
N GLU A 1093 -116.37 122.24 -84.03
CA GLU A 1093 -116.00 122.97 -82.82
C GLU A 1093 -117.09 122.99 -81.72
N GLU A 1094 -118.33 122.59 -82.03
CA GLU A 1094 -119.46 122.60 -81.07
C GLU A 1094 -119.71 121.27 -80.35
N ASP A 1095 -119.09 120.15 -80.74
CA ASP A 1095 -119.32 118.85 -80.09
C ASP A 1095 -118.49 118.69 -78.79
N PRO A 1096 -119.10 118.44 -77.62
CA PRO A 1096 -118.38 118.28 -76.35
C PRO A 1096 -117.34 117.16 -76.33
N GLN A 1097 -117.52 116.08 -77.10
CA GLN A 1097 -116.55 114.97 -77.16
C GLN A 1097 -115.32 115.35 -77.99
N TYR A 1098 -115.49 116.09 -79.09
CA TYR A 1098 -114.36 116.63 -79.86
C TYR A 1098 -113.62 117.73 -79.10
N GLN A 1099 -114.31 118.54 -78.28
CA GLN A 1099 -113.64 119.48 -77.36
C GLN A 1099 -112.81 118.76 -76.29
N GLN A 1100 -113.27 117.61 -75.75
CA GLN A 1100 -112.45 116.77 -74.88
C GLN A 1100 -111.23 116.18 -75.61
N LEU A 1101 -111.38 115.77 -76.88
CA LEU A 1101 -110.28 115.27 -77.69
C LEU A 1101 -109.20 116.34 -77.94
N GLU A 1102 -109.60 117.59 -78.21
CA GLU A 1102 -108.67 118.71 -78.31
C GLU A 1102 -108.01 119.06 -76.95
N GLN A 1103 -108.71 118.88 -75.82
CA GLN A 1103 -108.10 118.96 -74.49
C GLN A 1103 -107.10 117.84 -74.22
N ARG A 1104 -107.33 116.60 -74.71
CA ARG A 1104 -106.36 115.50 -74.62
C ARG A 1104 -105.10 115.79 -75.42
N LEU A 1105 -105.22 116.36 -76.62
CA LEU A 1105 -104.08 116.83 -77.42
C LEU A 1105 -103.30 117.94 -76.68
N LYS A 1106 -103.98 118.96 -76.15
CA LYS A 1106 -103.37 120.00 -75.28
C LYS A 1106 -102.85 119.46 -73.94
N GLY A 1107 -103.17 118.23 -73.56
CA GLY A 1107 -102.58 117.50 -72.43
C GLY A 1107 -101.30 116.78 -72.85
N LEU A 1108 -101.31 116.16 -74.03
CA LEU A 1108 -100.17 115.47 -74.66
C LEU A 1108 -98.99 116.44 -74.89
N ASP A 1109 -99.26 117.62 -75.46
CA ASP A 1109 -98.29 118.70 -75.65
C ASP A 1109 -97.63 119.13 -74.32
N ARG A 1110 -98.40 119.18 -73.22
CA ARG A 1110 -97.88 119.51 -71.88
C ARG A 1110 -97.06 118.37 -71.29
N GLY A 1111 -97.54 117.13 -71.38
CA GLY A 1111 -96.84 115.94 -70.91
C GLY A 1111 -95.47 115.75 -71.59
N TRP A 1112 -95.36 116.07 -72.87
CA TRP A 1112 -94.08 116.06 -73.60
C TRP A 1112 -93.07 117.06 -73.01
N VAL A 1113 -93.50 118.29 -72.71
CA VAL A 1113 -92.64 119.32 -72.08
C VAL A 1113 -92.32 118.99 -70.62
N GLU A 1114 -93.26 118.39 -69.87
CA GLU A 1114 -93.04 117.94 -68.50
C GLU A 1114 -92.11 116.73 -68.42
N LEU A 1115 -92.16 115.80 -69.39
CA LEU A 1115 -91.22 114.67 -69.48
C LEU A 1115 -89.77 115.16 -69.59
N GLN A 1116 -89.49 116.15 -70.44
CA GLN A 1116 -88.14 116.71 -70.57
C GLN A 1116 -87.66 117.32 -69.24
N LYS A 1117 -88.51 118.09 -68.53
CA LYS A 1117 -88.18 118.67 -67.22
C LYS A 1117 -88.00 117.63 -66.12
N MET A 1118 -88.82 116.57 -66.10
CA MET A 1118 -88.68 115.47 -65.14
C MET A 1118 -87.39 114.68 -65.41
N TRP A 1119 -87.00 114.53 -66.68
CA TRP A 1119 -85.71 113.93 -67.03
C TRP A 1119 -84.55 114.77 -66.50
N ASP A 1120 -84.59 116.09 -66.71
CA ASP A 1120 -83.57 117.01 -66.20
C ASP A 1120 -83.50 116.91 -64.65
N SER A 1121 -84.66 116.89 -63.98
CA SER A 1121 -84.77 116.80 -62.51
C SER A 1121 -84.31 115.46 -61.91
N ARG A 1122 -84.54 114.34 -62.61
CA ARG A 1122 -84.04 113.01 -62.19
C ARG A 1122 -82.52 112.92 -62.33
N LYS A 1123 -81.90 113.70 -63.24
CA LYS A 1123 -80.43 113.80 -63.32
C LYS A 1123 -79.84 114.38 -62.05
N ASP A 1124 -80.33 115.55 -61.64
CA ASP A 1124 -79.92 116.22 -60.39
C ASP A 1124 -80.11 115.34 -59.15
N PHE A 1125 -81.13 114.46 -59.13
CA PHE A 1125 -81.37 113.49 -58.06
C PHE A 1125 -80.38 112.30 -58.12
N LEU A 1126 -80.10 111.76 -59.30
CA LEU A 1126 -79.14 110.66 -59.47
C LEU A 1126 -77.70 111.09 -59.15
N ASP A 1127 -77.31 112.30 -59.53
CA ASP A 1127 -76.00 112.88 -59.17
C ASP A 1127 -75.86 113.07 -57.64
N GLN A 1128 -76.96 113.41 -56.94
CA GLN A 1128 -77.00 113.42 -55.47
C GLN A 1128 -76.97 112.00 -54.87
N GLY A 1129 -77.62 111.02 -55.50
CA GLY A 1129 -77.58 109.61 -55.10
C GLY A 1129 -76.19 108.97 -55.24
N LEU A 1130 -75.47 109.31 -56.31
CA LEU A 1130 -74.04 108.98 -56.49
C LEU A 1130 -73.20 109.57 -55.35
N GLY A 1131 -73.45 110.83 -54.98
CA GLY A 1131 -72.86 111.48 -53.80
C GLY A 1131 -73.16 110.75 -52.48
N PHE A 1132 -74.39 110.27 -52.29
CA PHE A 1132 -74.76 109.49 -51.11
C PHE A 1132 -74.09 108.10 -51.09
N GLN A 1133 -73.90 107.45 -52.24
CA GLN A 1133 -73.17 106.18 -52.31
C GLN A 1133 -71.65 106.33 -52.12
N LEU A 1134 -71.05 107.46 -52.54
CA LEU A 1134 -69.69 107.82 -52.13
C LEU A 1134 -69.58 107.98 -50.61
N PHE A 1135 -70.58 108.60 -49.96
CA PHE A 1135 -70.64 108.71 -48.50
C PHE A 1135 -70.87 107.36 -47.81
N MET A 1136 -71.70 106.47 -48.37
CA MET A 1136 -71.92 105.12 -47.83
C MET A 1136 -70.71 104.19 -47.99
N ARG A 1137 -69.89 104.37 -49.05
CA ARG A 1137 -68.57 103.72 -49.17
C ARG A 1137 -67.66 104.12 -48.00
N ASP A 1138 -67.62 105.40 -47.67
CA ASP A 1138 -66.76 105.92 -46.59
C ASP A 1138 -67.32 105.59 -45.20
N SER A 1139 -68.65 105.49 -45.07
CA SER A 1139 -69.32 104.93 -43.89
C SER A 1139 -69.00 103.43 -43.70
N LYS A 1140 -68.95 102.64 -44.77
CA LYS A 1140 -68.52 101.23 -44.73
C LYS A 1140 -67.05 101.06 -44.32
N ALA A 1141 -66.19 102.05 -44.56
CA ALA A 1141 -64.83 102.05 -44.01
C ALA A 1141 -64.82 102.23 -42.47
N VAL A 1142 -65.81 102.96 -41.90
CA VAL A 1142 -66.04 103.04 -40.45
C VAL A 1142 -66.72 101.77 -39.92
N GLU A 1143 -67.63 101.16 -40.69
CA GLU A 1143 -68.26 99.87 -40.37
C GLU A 1143 -67.24 98.72 -40.31
N ALA A 1144 -66.22 98.73 -41.18
CA ALA A 1144 -65.08 97.80 -41.10
C ALA A 1144 -64.21 98.01 -39.86
N ILE A 1145 -64.14 99.24 -39.32
CA ILE A 1145 -63.46 99.52 -38.04
C ILE A 1145 -64.31 99.02 -36.85
N LEU A 1146 -65.64 99.10 -36.94
CA LEU A 1146 -66.56 98.60 -35.91
C LEU A 1146 -66.65 97.06 -35.91
N ASN A 1147 -66.74 96.41 -37.08
CA ASN A 1147 -66.95 94.96 -37.21
C ASN A 1147 -65.70 94.13 -37.58
N ASN A 1148 -64.51 94.66 -37.30
CA ASN A 1148 -63.38 93.82 -36.86
C ASN A 1148 -63.71 92.99 -35.57
N GLN A 1149 -64.92 93.14 -35.03
CA GLN A 1149 -65.47 92.37 -33.92
C GLN A 1149 -66.28 91.11 -34.35
N VAL A 1150 -66.74 90.95 -35.62
CA VAL A 1150 -67.68 89.85 -36.00
C VAL A 1150 -67.48 89.21 -37.41
N LEU A 1151 -66.58 88.20 -37.48
CA LEU A 1151 -66.74 86.84 -38.09
C LEU A 1151 -67.20 86.56 -39.58
N TYR A 1152 -66.38 85.75 -40.29
CA TYR A 1152 -66.69 84.51 -41.07
C TYR A 1152 -67.01 84.45 -42.62
N ILE A 1153 -66.17 83.66 -43.36
CA ILE A 1153 -66.43 82.80 -44.58
C ILE A 1153 -66.26 83.42 -46.03
N HIS A 1154 -65.94 82.59 -47.06
CA HIS A 1154 -65.35 82.91 -48.41
C HIS A 1154 -65.95 82.02 -49.57
N GLY A 1155 -65.59 82.01 -50.89
CA GLY A 1155 -64.46 82.51 -51.75
C GLY A 1155 -64.75 82.39 -53.30
N SER A 1156 -63.76 82.34 -54.24
CA SER A 1156 -63.97 82.59 -55.71
C SER A 1156 -62.96 81.99 -56.76
N SER A 1157 -63.02 82.41 -58.05
CA SER A 1157 -62.06 82.11 -59.16
C SER A 1157 -62.18 83.07 -60.40
N PRO A 1158 -61.21 83.11 -61.38
CA PRO A 1158 -61.08 84.20 -62.39
C PRO A 1158 -60.87 83.78 -63.90
N ASN A 1159 -60.47 84.75 -64.77
CA ASN A 1159 -60.15 84.73 -66.24
C ASN A 1159 -61.32 85.12 -67.19
N GLY A 1160 -61.14 85.61 -68.44
CA GLY A 1160 -59.95 85.92 -69.28
C GLY A 1160 -59.83 85.01 -70.53
N THR A 1161 -59.44 85.39 -71.76
CA THR A 1161 -58.97 86.63 -72.48
C THR A 1161 -59.24 86.41 -74.02
N VAL A 1162 -58.93 87.15 -75.11
CA VAL A 1162 -58.22 88.39 -75.61
C VAL A 1162 -58.79 88.64 -77.07
N HIS A 1163 -58.62 89.63 -77.97
CA HIS A 1163 -57.79 90.81 -78.40
C HIS A 1163 -58.70 91.65 -79.39
N ARG A 1164 -58.41 92.55 -80.38
CA ARG A 1164 -57.46 93.61 -80.93
C ARG A 1164 -58.26 94.21 -82.15
N VAL A 1165 -58.17 95.40 -82.79
CA VAL A 1165 -57.39 96.67 -82.97
C VAL A 1165 -58.48 97.81 -83.10
N GLY A 1166 -58.37 99.15 -83.13
CA GLY A 1166 -57.36 100.19 -83.46
C GLY A 1166 -57.57 100.76 -84.91
N VAL A 1167 -57.25 102.00 -85.32
CA VAL A 1167 -56.61 103.21 -84.73
C VAL A 1167 -56.98 104.46 -85.60
N SER A 1168 -56.67 105.71 -85.16
CA SER A 1168 -56.55 107.01 -85.92
C SER A 1168 -57.69 108.05 -85.73
N PHE A 1169 -57.48 109.30 -85.26
CA PHE A 1169 -56.27 110.01 -84.76
C PHE A 1169 -56.65 111.28 -83.92
N ASN A 1170 -55.84 111.64 -82.89
CA ASN A 1170 -55.67 112.97 -82.22
C ASN A 1170 -56.90 113.73 -81.62
N ASP A 1171 -56.76 114.78 -80.76
CA ASP A 1171 -55.62 115.61 -80.28
C ASP A 1171 -55.64 115.82 -78.73
N GLY A 1172 -54.65 116.52 -78.15
CA GLY A 1172 -54.61 116.93 -76.72
C GLY A 1172 -53.63 118.10 -76.43
N VAL A 1173 -53.63 118.73 -75.24
CA VAL A 1173 -52.85 119.97 -74.99
C VAL A 1173 -52.48 120.29 -73.50
N THR A 1174 -51.17 120.52 -73.22
CA THR A 1174 -50.50 121.36 -72.17
C THR A 1174 -50.70 121.10 -70.65
N ASP A 1175 -49.79 121.47 -69.71
CA ASP A 1175 -48.45 122.14 -69.80
C ASP A 1175 -47.46 121.79 -68.64
N TRP A 1176 -46.21 122.25 -68.80
CA TRP A 1176 -45.18 122.66 -67.81
C TRP A 1176 -43.89 121.82 -67.62
N ARG A 1177 -42.90 122.19 -68.46
CA ARG A 1177 -41.45 122.41 -68.19
C ARG A 1177 -40.39 121.34 -68.55
N SER A 1178 -39.38 121.86 -69.23
CA SER A 1178 -38.10 121.33 -69.76
C SER A 1178 -36.99 121.28 -68.65
N PRO A 1179 -35.67 120.98 -68.88
CA PRO A 1179 -34.92 120.94 -70.17
C PRO A 1179 -33.73 119.94 -70.39
N ILE A 1180 -33.28 119.85 -71.66
CA ILE A 1180 -31.88 119.74 -72.16
C ILE A 1180 -31.04 118.42 -72.03
N SER A 1181 -31.05 117.65 -73.13
CA SER A 1181 -29.91 117.24 -74.01
C SER A 1181 -28.86 116.12 -73.71
N HIS A 1182 -28.57 115.37 -74.80
CA HIS A 1182 -27.26 114.95 -75.35
C HIS A 1182 -26.53 113.60 -75.02
N ARG A 1183 -26.33 112.81 -76.11
CA ARG A 1183 -25.12 112.05 -76.56
C ARG A 1183 -24.68 110.73 -75.88
N THR A 1184 -24.78 109.63 -76.64
CA THR A 1184 -23.72 108.70 -77.16
C THR A 1184 -22.29 108.75 -76.55
N PRO A 1185 -21.47 107.65 -76.52
CA PRO A 1185 -21.41 106.58 -77.55
C PRO A 1185 -20.98 105.10 -77.18
N ALA A 1186 -21.27 104.18 -78.13
CA ALA A 1186 -20.44 103.06 -78.67
C ALA A 1186 -19.91 101.80 -77.87
N THR A 1187 -20.40 100.61 -78.28
CA THR A 1187 -19.68 99.33 -78.63
C THR A 1187 -18.87 98.50 -77.60
N PRO A 1188 -18.55 97.18 -77.81
CA PRO A 1188 -18.94 96.20 -78.86
C PRO A 1188 -19.48 94.81 -78.34
N LEU A 1189 -19.60 93.83 -79.25
CA LEU A 1189 -20.05 92.41 -79.15
C LEU A 1189 -18.94 91.43 -78.63
N PRO A 1190 -19.09 90.07 -78.67
CA PRO A 1190 -20.01 89.09 -78.03
C PRO A 1190 -19.17 88.02 -77.21
N PRO A 1191 -19.49 86.71 -77.00
CA PRO A 1191 -20.71 85.87 -77.10
C PRO A 1191 -21.00 85.03 -75.79
N LEU A 1192 -21.57 83.81 -75.92
CA LEU A 1192 -21.75 82.71 -74.93
C LEU A 1192 -20.44 82.27 -74.21
N PRO A 1193 -20.43 81.48 -73.09
CA PRO A 1193 -21.53 80.76 -72.39
C PRO A 1193 -21.57 80.88 -70.82
N SER A 1194 -22.53 80.18 -70.18
CA SER A 1194 -22.53 79.55 -68.82
C SER A 1194 -21.88 80.23 -67.57
N PRO A 1195 -22.61 80.34 -66.44
CA PRO A 1195 -21.99 80.57 -65.12
C PRO A 1195 -22.47 79.71 -63.91
N LEU A 1196 -21.50 79.47 -63.01
CA LEU A 1196 -21.57 79.26 -61.54
C LEU A 1196 -20.81 80.48 -60.91
N PRO A 1197 -20.44 80.54 -59.60
CA PRO A 1197 -21.14 80.28 -58.33
C PRO A 1197 -21.01 81.44 -57.27
N SER A 1198 -21.71 81.32 -56.12
CA SER A 1198 -21.33 81.80 -54.75
C SER A 1198 -21.01 83.33 -54.55
N PRO A 1199 -20.59 83.87 -53.37
CA PRO A 1199 -20.41 83.31 -52.01
C PRO A 1199 -21.15 84.08 -50.87
N SER A 1200 -20.52 84.28 -49.71
CA SER A 1200 -21.15 84.38 -48.37
C SER A 1200 -20.61 85.47 -47.43
N LEU A 1201 -21.24 85.62 -46.25
CA LEU A 1201 -20.77 86.07 -44.91
C LEU A 1201 -22.00 85.97 -43.96
N SER A 1202 -21.96 85.80 -42.63
CA SER A 1202 -20.93 85.58 -41.59
C SER A 1202 -21.63 85.03 -40.30
N LEU A 1203 -21.03 84.67 -39.14
CA LEU A 1203 -19.63 84.72 -38.69
C LEU A 1203 -19.26 83.67 -37.60
N ALA A 1204 -20.10 83.43 -36.58
CA ALA A 1204 -19.65 83.26 -35.19
C ALA A 1204 -20.52 82.31 -34.33
N LEU A 1205 -20.15 81.85 -33.12
CA LEU A 1205 -18.90 81.51 -32.37
C LEU A 1205 -19.39 80.91 -31.01
N SER A 1206 -18.70 80.05 -30.22
CA SER A 1206 -17.54 79.15 -30.42
C SER A 1206 -17.41 78.18 -29.19
N LEU A 1207 -16.22 77.60 -28.97
CA LEU A 1207 -15.75 76.82 -27.80
C LEU A 1207 -16.33 75.40 -27.49
N ALA A 1208 -15.43 74.42 -27.71
CA ALA A 1208 -15.10 73.26 -26.85
C ALA A 1208 -15.82 71.88 -26.99
N ARG A 1209 -15.00 70.86 -26.69
CA ARG A 1209 -15.17 69.39 -26.55
C ARG A 1209 -14.30 68.99 -25.31
N PRO A 1210 -14.17 67.73 -24.82
CA PRO A 1210 -14.68 66.43 -25.32
C PRO A 1210 -15.28 65.49 -24.19
N TYR A 1211 -15.36 64.17 -24.47
CA TYR A 1211 -15.42 62.98 -23.57
C TYR A 1211 -16.77 62.24 -23.26
N VAL A 1212 -17.03 61.17 -24.06
CA VAL A 1212 -17.09 59.73 -23.66
C VAL A 1212 -18.39 59.04 -23.13
N ASN A 1213 -18.63 57.83 -23.70
CA ASN A 1213 -19.41 56.62 -23.30
C ASN A 1213 -20.97 56.54 -23.30
N SER A 1214 -21.48 55.89 -24.36
CA SER A 1214 -22.27 54.62 -24.44
C SER A 1214 -23.53 54.30 -23.58
N PRO A 1215 -24.48 53.41 -24.05
CA PRO A 1215 -25.91 53.50 -23.68
C PRO A 1215 -26.65 52.19 -23.22
N ILE A 1216 -27.73 52.38 -22.42
CA ILE A 1216 -29.18 52.07 -22.65
C ILE A 1216 -29.56 50.89 -23.60
N ALA A 1217 -30.64 50.09 -23.47
CA ALA A 1217 -31.59 49.58 -22.43
C ALA A 1217 -32.67 48.69 -23.15
N PRO A 1218 -33.59 47.95 -22.47
CA PRO A 1218 -34.40 46.88 -23.11
C PRO A 1218 -35.94 47.06 -23.23
N SER A 1219 -36.53 46.34 -24.21
CA SER A 1219 -37.86 45.65 -24.24
C SER A 1219 -39.20 46.31 -23.85
N SER A 1220 -40.21 46.22 -24.73
CA SER A 1220 -41.64 45.91 -24.37
C SER A 1220 -42.46 45.40 -25.58
N VAL A 1221 -43.75 45.06 -25.40
CA VAL A 1221 -44.53 44.05 -26.19
C VAL A 1221 -45.86 44.60 -26.75
N CYS A 1222 -46.31 44.08 -27.92
CA CYS A 1222 -47.68 43.56 -28.24
C CYS A 1222 -48.40 43.97 -29.57
N VAL A 1223 -49.23 43.02 -30.07
CA VAL A 1223 -50.37 43.06 -31.05
C VAL A 1223 -50.18 43.34 -32.57
N CYS A 1224 -50.23 42.24 -33.33
CA CYS A 1224 -50.88 41.94 -34.63
C CYS A 1224 -50.91 42.89 -35.88
N VAL A 1225 -50.22 42.41 -36.93
CA VAL A 1225 -50.69 42.20 -38.33
C VAL A 1225 -51.17 43.44 -39.12
N CYS A 1226 -50.30 44.16 -39.87
CA CYS A 1226 -49.69 43.83 -41.20
C CYS A 1226 -50.61 44.12 -42.41
N VAL A 1227 -50.14 44.47 -43.62
CA VAL A 1227 -48.82 44.25 -44.27
C VAL A 1227 -48.35 45.51 -45.03
N CYS A 1228 -47.06 45.89 -44.95
CA CYS A 1228 -46.22 46.25 -46.13
C CYS A 1228 -44.74 46.62 -45.81
N VAL A 1229 -43.81 45.93 -46.50
CA VAL A 1229 -42.52 46.42 -47.05
C VAL A 1229 -41.29 46.67 -46.11
N SER A 1230 -40.18 46.00 -46.50
CA SER A 1230 -38.74 46.34 -46.36
C SER A 1230 -37.84 45.97 -45.16
N VAL A 1231 -36.99 44.95 -45.42
CA VAL A 1231 -35.49 44.99 -45.46
C VAL A 1231 -34.63 44.91 -44.17
N CYS A 1232 -33.63 43.99 -44.24
CA CYS A 1232 -32.33 43.88 -43.52
C CYS A 1232 -32.16 43.30 -42.09
N VAL A 1233 -31.84 41.98 -42.03
CA VAL A 1233 -30.48 41.40 -41.77
C VAL A 1233 -29.80 41.45 -40.37
N CYS A 1234 -29.21 40.28 -40.00
CA CYS A 1234 -28.10 39.97 -39.06
C CYS A 1234 -28.34 39.51 -37.58
N LEU A 1235 -27.91 38.25 -37.32
CA LEU A 1235 -26.90 37.74 -36.33
C LEU A 1235 -26.70 38.43 -34.94
N CYS A 1236 -26.31 37.73 -33.84
CA CYS A 1236 -26.23 36.29 -33.52
C CYS A 1236 -26.04 36.00 -32.00
N VAL A 1237 -26.57 34.85 -31.56
CA VAL A 1237 -26.06 33.83 -30.58
C VAL A 1237 -24.88 34.16 -29.63
N CYS A 1238 -25.09 33.96 -28.31
CA CYS A 1238 -24.29 33.13 -27.37
C CYS A 1238 -24.91 33.18 -25.94
N VAL A 1239 -25.56 32.14 -25.40
CA VAL A 1239 -25.04 30.92 -24.70
C VAL A 1239 -24.54 31.16 -23.26
N CYS A 1240 -25.25 30.61 -22.25
CA CYS A 1240 -24.71 29.72 -21.21
C CYS A 1240 -25.74 29.23 -20.15
N VAL A 1241 -25.87 27.89 -20.02
CA VAL A 1241 -25.74 27.07 -18.77
C VAL A 1241 -26.64 27.43 -17.55
N HIS A 1242 -27.42 26.52 -16.95
CA HIS A 1242 -27.01 25.20 -16.44
C HIS A 1242 -28.14 24.13 -16.41
N VAL A 1243 -27.80 22.91 -15.97
CA VAL A 1243 -28.65 21.68 -15.98
C VAL A 1243 -28.58 21.00 -14.61
N CYS A 1244 -29.61 20.25 -14.19
CA CYS A 1244 -29.47 19.28 -13.11
C CYS A 1244 -30.44 18.09 -13.14
N LEU A 1245 -29.97 17.00 -12.52
CA LEU A 1245 -30.70 15.83 -11.96
C LEU A 1245 -31.22 14.68 -12.87
N LYS A 1246 -30.39 13.62 -12.86
CA LYS A 1246 -30.71 12.22 -12.44
C LYS A 1246 -31.24 11.16 -13.45
N GLU A 1247 -30.33 10.21 -13.69
CA GLU A 1247 -30.48 8.75 -13.41
C GLU A 1247 -31.40 7.85 -14.28
N HIS A 1248 -30.71 7.05 -15.10
CA HIS A 1248 -30.84 5.59 -15.20
C HIS A 1248 -31.99 4.90 -16.00
N THR A 1249 -31.57 4.54 -17.23
CA THR A 1249 -31.65 3.18 -17.87
C THR A 1249 -32.82 2.77 -18.78
N ILE A 1250 -32.39 2.01 -19.81
CA ILE A 1250 -33.10 1.05 -20.68
C ILE A 1250 -33.74 1.61 -21.98
N SER A 1251 -33.21 1.07 -23.07
CA SER A 1251 -33.52 1.25 -24.49
C SER A 1251 -34.94 0.83 -24.89
N TYR A 1252 -35.46 1.39 -25.98
CA TYR A 1252 -35.37 0.77 -27.33
C TYR A 1252 -36.14 1.58 -28.37
N TYR A 1253 -35.48 2.01 -29.46
CA TYR A 1253 -35.71 1.51 -30.83
C TYR A 1253 -34.69 2.14 -31.80
N VAL A 1254 -34.50 1.52 -32.97
CA VAL A 1254 -33.42 1.84 -33.93
C VAL A 1254 -33.98 2.50 -35.19
N CYS A 1255 -33.36 3.59 -35.66
CA CYS A 1255 -33.12 3.82 -37.10
C CYS A 1255 -32.06 4.91 -37.32
N LEU A 1256 -31.04 4.59 -38.15
CA LEU A 1256 -29.95 5.44 -38.65
C LEU A 1256 -29.10 6.14 -37.56
#